data_AF-A0A7W1F5C7-F1
#
_entry.id   AF-A0A7W1F5C7-F1
#
_cell.length_a   1.000
_cell.length_b   1.000
_cell.length_c   1.000
_cell.angle_alpha   90.00
_cell.angle_beta   90.00
_cell.angle_gamma   90.00
#
_symmetry.space_group_name_H-M   'P 1'
#
loop_
_entity.id
_entity.type
_entity.pdbx_description
1 polymer ?
#
loop_
_entity_poly.entity_id
_entity_poly.type
_entity_poly.pdbx_seq_one_letter_code
_entity_poly.pdbx_strand_id
1 'polypeptide(L)'
;MNAPAPASLRRQFGRAARRRKLVEIALGASWWLGSVGLAALVLVVIDNLAPLPGALRLVAAPALAVAALVGLWRKVIAPLCASASPESAAQAFERAAGREDNLLINACQFEATTLSPEERTLAAPALIQAQAFAAGLSLRGLLRLRALGLWLLAALVAVGAWFGYAQAFPERCANALARFARPLADIPPLGAWAITTEPAGDSAVAEGSAFTLMVRVRALRDGVPPAAPLAIWREGADVVAVDALAESGSGEKLALSRDSDGRWIAAVPAVRRGFALRVFCGDSCSPSLRVAVMPLPRLASSSFLVTPPAYTGLPATPAAGPPATLSVLPGSTVALSAEIVPAVEELTWQLGGQRIVAAADDGRWAAQATVTTGGTYELASGEVVLVRAALALEQDKPPRVELSGLGDNRLALPGEQLAVTFMAQDDFGLRDLALSVRDSAGGEAWTAKTWSWIGPPGVPTATSSYALVLDPERFQPGHAYVVTAAARDWSDGPAGVSRPAVVRIRAIADIAAVAEADAPAIAALKEAIARQGEAAGLSDNLAAQLVEALANQRLANHRDAIAAKQELAKAAGGAARDAFAKAADAPTAHVLASLVEGEMAVVARDLGALPARTAEQAPGAVATIRDRQRWIHGQLVALLG
;
A
#
# COMPACT_ATOMS: atom_id res chain seq x y z
N MET A 1 0.90 -109.65 49.74
CA MET A 1 1.78 -109.06 48.69
C MET A 1 0.96 -108.00 47.96
N ASN A 2 1.19 -106.72 48.26
CA ASN A 2 0.44 -105.61 47.67
C ASN A 2 1.04 -105.26 46.31
N ALA A 3 0.33 -105.57 45.23
CA ALA A 3 0.66 -105.07 43.90
C ALA A 3 0.59 -103.53 43.91
N PRO A 4 1.54 -102.82 43.26
CA PRO A 4 1.48 -101.37 43.16
C PRO A 4 0.20 -100.93 42.46
N ALA A 5 -0.47 -99.91 43.00
CA ALA A 5 -1.65 -99.32 42.38
C ALA A 5 -1.32 -98.91 40.93
N PRO A 6 -2.13 -99.28 39.93
CA PRO A 6 -1.83 -98.99 38.53
C PRO A 6 -1.74 -97.47 38.32
N ALA A 7 -0.69 -97.03 37.62
CA ALA A 7 -0.53 -95.63 37.24
C ALA A 7 -1.69 -95.22 36.33
N SER A 8 -2.38 -94.10 36.65
CA SER A 8 -3.56 -93.71 35.88
C SER A 8 -3.21 -93.36 34.43
N LEU A 9 -3.90 -94.02 33.49
CA LEU A 9 -3.69 -93.87 32.05
C LEU A 9 -3.90 -92.42 31.62
N ARG A 10 -4.87 -91.73 32.23
CA ARG A 10 -5.18 -90.32 31.99
C ARG A 10 -4.00 -89.40 32.31
N ARG A 11 -3.23 -89.68 33.37
CA ARG A 11 -2.01 -88.90 33.69
C ARG A 11 -0.88 -89.19 32.69
N GLN A 12 -0.74 -90.44 32.25
CA GLN A 12 0.25 -90.82 31.25
C GLN A 12 -0.04 -90.18 29.88
N PHE A 13 -1.29 -90.28 29.40
CA PHE A 13 -1.72 -89.65 28.15
C PHE A 13 -1.80 -88.13 28.25
N GLY A 14 -2.10 -87.55 29.41
CA GLY A 14 -2.02 -86.10 29.63
C GLY A 14 -0.59 -85.57 29.50
N ARG A 15 0.41 -86.29 30.01
CA ARG A 15 1.84 -85.96 29.80
C ARG A 15 2.25 -86.14 28.34
N ALA A 16 1.78 -87.19 27.68
CA ALA A 16 2.04 -87.44 26.26
C ALA A 16 1.42 -86.35 25.36
N ALA A 17 0.19 -85.92 25.64
CA ALA A 17 -0.51 -84.85 24.93
C ALA A 17 0.27 -83.53 25.01
N ARG A 18 0.74 -83.15 26.21
CA ARG A 18 1.58 -81.96 26.41
C ARG A 18 2.91 -82.05 25.67
N ARG A 19 3.61 -83.19 25.76
CA ARG A 19 4.89 -83.40 25.05
C ARG A 19 4.72 -83.35 23.53
N ARG A 20 3.66 -83.96 23.01
CA ARG A 20 3.33 -83.91 21.58
C ARG A 20 3.02 -82.50 21.12
N LYS A 21 2.18 -81.77 21.85
CA LYS A 21 1.86 -80.36 21.57
C LYS A 21 3.13 -79.50 21.53
N LEU A 22 4.04 -79.66 22.51
CA LEU A 22 5.32 -78.94 22.52
C LEU A 22 6.20 -79.27 21.30
N VAL A 23 6.28 -80.55 20.91
CA VAL A 23 7.05 -80.96 19.72
C VAL A 23 6.42 -80.43 18.44
N GLU A 24 5.09 -80.40 18.32
CA GLU A 24 4.39 -79.84 17.16
C GLU A 24 4.58 -78.31 17.05
N ILE A 25 4.52 -77.59 18.18
CA ILE A 25 4.82 -76.15 18.22
C ILE A 25 6.28 -75.89 17.89
N ALA A 26 7.22 -76.64 18.47
CA ALA A 26 8.65 -76.49 18.21
C ALA A 26 8.98 -76.80 16.74
N LEU A 27 8.33 -77.81 16.16
CA LEU A 27 8.46 -78.14 14.74
C LEU A 27 7.93 -77.00 13.86
N GLY A 28 6.75 -76.47 14.20
CA GLY A 28 6.14 -75.34 13.50
C GLY A 28 6.98 -74.07 13.56
N ALA A 29 7.52 -73.75 14.74
CA ALA A 29 8.39 -72.59 14.95
C ALA A 29 9.73 -72.75 14.21
N SER A 30 10.34 -73.94 14.26
CA SER A 30 11.59 -74.22 13.54
C SER A 30 11.39 -74.17 12.02
N TRP A 31 10.28 -74.74 11.52
CA TRP A 31 9.91 -74.64 10.11
C TRP A 31 9.71 -73.19 9.68
N TRP A 32 8.99 -72.41 10.49
CA TRP A 32 8.70 -71.00 10.23
C TRP A 32 9.99 -70.19 10.17
N LEU A 33 10.83 -70.31 11.20
CA LEU A 33 12.10 -69.57 11.30
C LEU A 33 13.06 -69.94 10.16
N GLY A 34 13.18 -71.24 9.83
CA GLY A 34 14.03 -71.69 8.73
C GLY A 34 13.52 -71.22 7.37
N SER A 35 12.23 -71.42 7.08
CA SER A 35 11.68 -71.13 5.75
C SER A 35 11.53 -69.63 5.49
N VAL A 36 10.91 -68.90 6.42
CA VAL A 36 10.71 -67.45 6.30
C VAL A 36 12.04 -66.72 6.41
N GLY A 37 12.90 -67.13 7.35
CA GLY A 37 14.23 -66.54 7.52
C GLY A 37 15.10 -66.71 6.27
N LEU A 38 15.13 -67.90 5.67
CA LEU A 38 15.89 -68.13 4.44
C LEU A 38 15.29 -67.37 3.26
N ALA A 39 13.96 -67.35 3.10
CA ALA A 39 13.30 -66.60 2.03
C ALA A 39 13.59 -65.09 2.13
N ALA A 40 13.54 -64.52 3.34
CA ALA A 40 13.89 -63.13 3.59
C ALA A 40 15.37 -62.84 3.24
N LEU A 41 16.29 -63.73 3.62
CA LEU A 41 17.71 -63.60 3.30
C LEU A 41 17.93 -63.62 1.79
N VAL A 42 17.28 -64.55 1.08
CA VAL A 42 17.35 -64.66 -0.38
C VAL A 42 16.88 -63.36 -1.04
N LEU A 43 15.77 -62.77 -0.59
CA LEU A 43 15.31 -61.47 -1.12
C LEU A 43 16.32 -60.35 -0.89
N VAL A 44 16.94 -60.29 0.30
CA VAL A 44 18.00 -59.30 0.61
C VAL A 44 19.24 -59.50 -0.27
N VAL A 45 19.67 -60.75 -0.46
CA VAL A 45 20.83 -61.07 -1.29
C VAL A 45 20.54 -60.76 -2.77
N ILE A 46 19.35 -61.12 -3.27
CA ILE A 46 18.93 -60.80 -4.64
C ILE A 46 18.90 -59.29 -4.85
N ASP A 47 18.31 -58.52 -3.92
CA ASP A 47 18.23 -57.06 -4.05
C ASP A 47 19.60 -56.38 -4.09
N ASN A 48 20.60 -56.96 -3.42
CA ASN A 48 21.98 -56.48 -3.42
C ASN A 48 22.79 -56.92 -4.66
N LEU A 49 22.42 -58.02 -5.31
CA LEU A 49 23.06 -58.50 -6.55
C LEU A 49 22.44 -57.85 -7.80
N ALA A 50 21.12 -57.72 -7.80
CA ALA A 50 20.32 -57.16 -8.88
C ALA A 50 19.27 -56.23 -8.24
N PRO A 51 19.52 -54.91 -8.21
CA PRO A 51 18.64 -53.93 -7.56
C PRO A 51 17.20 -54.08 -8.04
N LEU A 52 16.31 -54.57 -7.17
CA LEU A 52 14.92 -54.81 -7.54
C LEU A 52 14.20 -53.46 -7.75
N PRO A 53 13.35 -53.31 -8.78
CA PRO A 53 12.48 -52.14 -8.88
C PRO A 53 11.60 -51.99 -7.62
N GLY A 54 11.26 -50.75 -7.26
CA GLY A 54 10.41 -50.45 -6.10
C GLY A 54 9.07 -51.20 -6.13
N ALA A 55 8.48 -51.39 -7.32
CA ALA A 55 7.26 -52.16 -7.52
C ALA A 55 7.41 -53.64 -7.13
N LEU A 56 8.55 -54.28 -7.45
CA LEU A 56 8.79 -55.67 -7.05
C LEU A 56 8.96 -55.78 -5.54
N ARG A 57 9.63 -54.82 -4.89
CA ARG A 57 9.72 -54.80 -3.42
C ARG A 57 8.35 -54.60 -2.78
N LEU A 58 7.52 -53.73 -3.35
CA LEU A 58 6.16 -53.45 -2.89
C LEU A 58 5.26 -54.69 -2.94
N VAL A 59 5.52 -55.63 -3.84
CA VAL A 59 4.80 -56.93 -3.89
C VAL A 59 5.48 -57.97 -3.00
N ALA A 60 6.81 -58.10 -3.10
CA ALA A 60 7.57 -59.15 -2.42
C ALA A 60 7.54 -59.02 -0.89
N ALA A 61 7.67 -57.81 -0.34
CA ALA A 61 7.67 -57.62 1.12
C ALA A 61 6.31 -57.97 1.74
N PRO A 62 5.16 -57.46 1.26
CA PRO A 62 3.84 -57.87 1.75
C PRO A 62 3.55 -59.34 1.50
N ALA A 63 3.93 -59.89 0.35
CA ALA A 63 3.73 -61.32 0.07
C ALA A 63 4.48 -62.21 1.09
N LEU A 64 5.74 -61.87 1.38
CA LEU A 64 6.52 -62.56 2.42
C LEU A 64 5.93 -62.34 3.81
N ALA A 65 5.48 -61.12 4.14
CA ALA A 65 4.85 -60.81 5.41
C ALA A 65 3.54 -61.60 5.62
N VAL A 66 2.68 -61.67 4.60
CA VAL A 66 1.44 -62.47 4.63
C VAL A 66 1.77 -63.95 4.76
N ALA A 67 2.71 -64.47 3.96
CA ALA A 67 3.13 -65.87 4.06
C ALA A 67 3.71 -66.19 5.45
N ALA A 68 4.49 -65.28 6.03
CA ALA A 68 5.02 -65.39 7.39
C ALA A 68 3.90 -65.38 8.43
N LEU A 69 2.92 -64.47 8.34
CA LEU A 69 1.79 -64.39 9.27
C LEU A 69 0.90 -65.63 9.18
N VAL A 70 0.55 -66.07 7.97
CA VAL A 70 -0.24 -67.30 7.74
C VAL A 70 0.51 -68.52 8.24
N GLY A 71 1.82 -68.61 7.98
CA GLY A 71 2.68 -69.68 8.48
C GLY A 71 2.73 -69.72 10.00
N LEU A 72 2.96 -68.56 10.64
CA LEU A 72 3.00 -68.41 12.09
C LEU A 72 1.66 -68.81 12.73
N TRP A 73 0.56 -68.31 12.17
CA TRP A 73 -0.79 -68.62 12.64
C TRP A 73 -1.06 -70.13 12.55
N ARG A 74 -0.88 -70.72 11.37
CA ARG A 74 -1.24 -72.13 11.13
C ARG A 74 -0.31 -73.13 11.84
N LYS A 75 0.98 -72.81 11.99
CA LYS A 75 1.99 -73.76 12.47
C LYS A 75 2.39 -73.55 13.94
N VAL A 76 2.17 -72.36 14.50
CA VAL A 76 2.59 -72.03 15.88
C VAL A 76 1.39 -71.63 16.73
N ILE A 77 0.63 -70.60 16.32
CA ILE A 77 -0.44 -70.02 17.16
C ILE A 77 -1.64 -70.96 17.26
N ALA A 78 -2.15 -71.49 16.15
CA ALA A 78 -3.30 -72.40 16.18
C ALA A 78 -3.01 -73.68 17.01
N PRO A 79 -1.84 -74.35 16.87
CA PRO A 79 -1.45 -75.44 17.78
C PRO A 79 -1.25 -75.01 19.24
N LEU A 80 -0.77 -73.79 19.49
CA LEU A 80 -0.61 -73.25 20.83
C LEU A 80 -1.97 -73.02 21.52
N CYS A 81 -2.96 -72.54 20.79
CA CYS A 81 -4.32 -72.30 21.31
C CYS A 81 -5.14 -73.59 21.43
N ALA A 82 -4.79 -74.66 20.71
CA ALA A 82 -5.48 -75.95 20.82
C ALA A 82 -5.33 -76.58 22.22
N SER A 83 -6.42 -77.10 22.80
CA SER A 83 -6.39 -77.76 24.10
C SER A 83 -5.68 -79.12 24.03
N ALA A 84 -4.79 -79.40 24.98
CA ALA A 84 -4.08 -80.68 25.08
C ALA A 84 -4.88 -81.65 25.96
N SER A 85 -5.83 -82.37 25.35
CA SER A 85 -6.66 -83.34 26.06
C SER A 85 -6.01 -84.73 26.09
N PRO A 86 -6.08 -85.48 27.22
CA PRO A 86 -5.59 -86.86 27.29
C PRO A 86 -6.30 -87.77 26.26
N GLU A 87 -7.56 -87.48 25.94
CA GLU A 87 -8.37 -88.19 24.95
C GLU A 87 -7.82 -87.98 23.53
N SER A 88 -7.33 -86.78 23.18
CA SER A 88 -6.71 -86.54 21.86
C SER A 88 -5.39 -87.29 21.68
N ALA A 89 -4.63 -87.48 22.76
CA ALA A 89 -3.42 -88.28 22.74
C ALA A 89 -3.78 -89.76 22.59
N ALA A 90 -4.71 -90.28 23.41
CA ALA A 90 -5.21 -91.64 23.31
C ALA A 90 -5.68 -91.97 21.88
N GLN A 91 -6.51 -91.11 21.29
CA GLN A 91 -7.00 -91.25 19.92
C GLN A 91 -5.86 -91.29 18.89
N ALA A 92 -4.81 -90.50 19.07
CA ALA A 92 -3.68 -90.50 18.16
C ALA A 92 -2.79 -91.74 18.29
N PHE A 93 -2.65 -92.27 19.51
CA PHE A 93 -1.97 -93.54 19.75
C PHE A 93 -2.72 -94.70 19.09
N GLU A 94 -4.05 -94.74 19.18
CA GLU A 94 -4.89 -95.75 18.52
C GLU A 94 -4.77 -95.70 17.00
N ARG A 95 -4.92 -94.50 16.41
CA ARG A 95 -4.76 -94.31 14.96
C ARG A 95 -3.37 -94.71 14.48
N ALA A 96 -2.32 -94.40 15.23
CA ALA A 96 -0.95 -94.78 14.87
C ALA A 96 -0.69 -96.30 15.00
N ALA A 97 -1.45 -96.99 15.85
CA ALA A 97 -1.41 -98.43 16.02
C ALA A 97 -2.37 -99.18 15.09
N GLY A 98 -3.14 -98.49 14.25
CA GLY A 98 -4.12 -99.10 13.32
C GLY A 98 -5.32 -99.74 14.02
N ARG A 99 -5.68 -99.29 15.22
CA ARG A 99 -6.86 -99.74 15.98
C ARG A 99 -7.94 -98.67 15.97
N GLU A 100 -9.19 -99.08 15.75
CA GLU A 100 -10.38 -98.21 15.73
C GLU A 100 -11.40 -98.57 16.82
N ASP A 101 -11.01 -99.41 17.80
CA ASP A 101 -11.88 -99.90 18.88
C ASP A 101 -12.10 -98.89 20.03
N ASN A 102 -11.54 -97.68 19.94
CA ASN A 102 -11.66 -96.59 20.93
C ASN A 102 -11.33 -97.00 22.39
N LEU A 103 -10.54 -98.07 22.56
CA LEU A 103 -10.21 -98.70 23.85
C LEU A 103 -9.53 -97.73 24.84
N LEU A 104 -8.53 -96.99 24.38
CA LEU A 104 -7.76 -95.99 25.15
C LEU A 104 -8.56 -94.70 25.40
N ILE A 105 -9.41 -94.29 24.45
CA ILE A 105 -10.28 -93.12 24.61
C ILE A 105 -11.31 -93.40 25.71
N ASN A 106 -11.99 -94.55 25.62
CA ASN A 106 -12.97 -95.00 26.60
C ASN A 106 -12.32 -95.19 27.98
N ALA A 107 -11.11 -95.77 28.04
CA ALA A 107 -10.35 -95.88 29.28
C ALA A 107 -10.03 -94.50 29.92
N CYS A 108 -9.68 -93.48 29.12
CA CYS A 108 -9.46 -92.12 29.63
C CYS A 108 -10.75 -91.48 30.15
N GLN A 109 -11.90 -91.74 29.52
CA GLN A 109 -13.21 -91.25 29.94
C GLN A 109 -13.70 -91.94 31.22
N PHE A 110 -13.52 -93.27 31.32
CA PHE A 110 -13.84 -94.03 32.54
C PHE A 110 -13.01 -93.59 33.75
N GLU A 111 -11.74 -93.20 33.55
CA GLU A 111 -10.91 -92.60 34.62
C GLU A 111 -11.28 -91.13 34.94
N ALA A 112 -12.03 -90.46 34.07
CA ALA A 112 -12.44 -89.07 34.28
C ALA A 112 -13.77 -88.93 35.04
N THR A 113 -14.62 -89.96 34.99
CA THR A 113 -15.97 -89.99 35.57
C THR A 113 -15.98 -90.73 36.91
N THR A 114 -16.77 -90.24 37.87
CA THR A 114 -17.01 -90.96 39.14
C THR A 114 -18.00 -92.10 38.92
N LEU A 115 -17.47 -93.31 38.69
CA LEU A 115 -18.27 -94.52 38.46
C LEU A 115 -18.84 -95.08 39.77
N SER A 116 -20.07 -95.58 39.72
CA SER A 116 -20.72 -96.36 40.76
C SER A 116 -20.02 -97.72 40.97
N PRO A 117 -20.22 -98.42 42.11
CA PRO A 117 -19.57 -99.71 42.35
C PRO A 117 -19.86 -100.78 41.28
N GLU A 118 -21.08 -100.78 40.72
CA GLU A 118 -21.50 -101.71 39.66
C GLU A 118 -20.94 -101.32 38.28
N GLU A 119 -20.81 -100.03 37.99
CA GLU A 119 -20.17 -99.57 36.75
C GLU A 119 -18.66 -99.84 36.73
N ARG A 120 -18.01 -99.82 37.91
CA ARG A 120 -16.58 -100.14 38.03
C ARG A 120 -16.27 -101.60 37.71
N THR A 121 -17.14 -102.54 38.10
CA THR A 121 -16.94 -103.96 37.78
C THR A 121 -17.11 -104.21 36.28
N LEU A 122 -18.00 -103.48 35.60
CA LEU A 122 -18.18 -103.53 34.15
C LEU A 122 -17.02 -102.86 33.37
N ALA A 123 -16.47 -101.75 33.89
CA ALA A 123 -15.36 -101.04 33.25
C ALA A 123 -13.98 -101.67 33.49
N ALA A 124 -13.84 -102.54 34.51
CA ALA A 124 -12.56 -103.12 34.90
C ALA A 124 -11.84 -103.92 33.79
N PRO A 125 -12.52 -104.79 33.00
CA PRO A 125 -11.86 -105.51 31.91
C PRO A 125 -11.30 -104.58 30.84
N ALA A 126 -12.04 -103.51 30.47
CA ALA A 126 -11.61 -102.53 29.49
C ALA A 126 -10.41 -101.71 29.98
N LEU A 127 -10.37 -101.33 31.26
CA LEU A 127 -9.22 -100.63 31.85
C LEU A 127 -7.96 -101.51 31.90
N ILE A 128 -8.09 -102.78 32.25
CA ILE A 128 -6.96 -103.74 32.27
C ILE A 128 -6.43 -103.95 30.85
N GLN A 129 -7.32 -104.15 29.87
CA GLN A 129 -6.95 -104.30 28.47
C GLN A 129 -6.28 -103.04 27.90
N ALA A 130 -6.79 -101.85 28.25
CA ALA A 130 -6.19 -100.58 27.89
C ALA A 130 -4.81 -100.38 28.53
N GLN A 131 -4.61 -100.81 29.78
CA GLN A 131 -3.31 -100.74 30.45
C GLN A 131 -2.27 -101.67 29.80
N ALA A 132 -2.64 -102.91 29.49
CA ALA A 132 -1.77 -103.85 28.79
C ALA A 132 -1.39 -103.35 27.40
N PHE A 133 -2.34 -102.75 26.68
CA PHE A 133 -2.08 -102.13 25.38
C PHE A 133 -1.18 -100.89 25.51
N ALA A 134 -1.46 -100.00 26.46
CA ALA A 134 -0.66 -98.81 26.70
C ALA A 134 0.80 -99.10 27.09
N ALA A 135 1.05 -100.22 27.78
CA ALA A 135 2.40 -100.64 28.15
C ALA A 135 3.28 -100.99 26.93
N GLY A 136 2.68 -101.42 25.82
CA GLY A 136 3.40 -101.73 24.57
C GLY A 136 3.64 -100.52 23.65
N LEU A 137 3.07 -99.35 23.95
CA LEU A 137 3.13 -98.19 23.07
C LEU A 137 4.39 -97.35 23.30
N SER A 138 5.13 -97.08 22.22
CA SER A 138 6.28 -96.18 22.28
C SER A 138 5.89 -94.73 21.97
N LEU A 139 6.12 -93.83 22.93
CA LEU A 139 5.89 -92.38 22.74
C LEU A 139 6.78 -91.79 21.62
N ARG A 140 7.96 -92.38 21.39
CA ARG A 140 8.94 -91.89 20.39
C ARG A 140 8.44 -91.98 18.95
N GLY A 141 7.60 -92.96 18.62
CA GLY A 141 7.06 -93.12 17.26
C GLY A 141 6.03 -92.05 16.88
N LEU A 142 5.33 -91.50 17.87
CA LEU A 142 4.33 -90.44 17.67
C LEU A 142 4.92 -89.04 17.67
N LEU A 143 6.03 -88.85 18.36
CA LEU A 143 6.78 -87.60 18.33
C LEU A 143 7.57 -87.57 17.01
N ARG A 144 7.28 -86.60 16.14
CA ARG A 144 7.99 -86.40 14.86
C ARG A 144 9.41 -85.82 15.06
N LEU A 145 10.22 -86.45 15.91
CA LEU A 145 11.51 -85.95 16.38
C LEU A 145 12.54 -85.82 15.25
N ARG A 146 12.52 -86.72 14.26
CA ARG A 146 13.38 -86.62 13.06
C ARG A 146 13.08 -85.37 12.24
N ALA A 147 11.80 -85.09 12.00
CA ALA A 147 11.39 -83.88 11.30
C ALA A 147 11.72 -82.63 12.11
N LEU A 148 11.55 -82.67 13.43
CA LEU A 148 11.94 -81.58 14.32
C LEU A 148 13.45 -81.31 14.22
N GLY A 149 14.29 -82.34 14.28
CA GLY A 149 15.74 -82.19 14.15
C GLY A 149 16.15 -81.58 12.81
N LEU A 150 15.54 -82.02 11.71
CA LEU A 150 15.80 -81.47 10.37
C LEU A 150 15.45 -79.98 10.28
N TRP A 151 14.26 -79.60 10.76
CA TRP A 151 13.82 -78.21 10.71
C TRP A 151 14.52 -77.31 11.72
N LEU A 152 14.94 -77.84 12.87
CA LEU A 152 15.78 -77.13 13.82
C LEU A 152 17.15 -76.84 13.20
N LEU A 153 17.75 -77.82 12.51
CA LEU A 153 18.98 -77.61 11.76
C LEU A 153 18.78 -76.56 10.66
N ALA A 154 17.70 -76.63 9.89
CA ALA A 154 17.38 -75.63 8.87
C ALA A 154 17.23 -74.21 9.46
N ALA A 155 16.58 -74.08 10.63
CA ALA A 155 16.46 -72.82 11.34
C ALA A 155 17.81 -72.29 11.82
N LEU A 156 18.66 -73.16 12.38
CA LEU A 156 20.02 -72.80 12.80
C LEU A 156 20.87 -72.34 11.61
N VAL A 157 20.78 -73.03 10.47
CA VAL A 157 21.46 -72.64 9.23
C VAL A 157 20.96 -71.29 8.74
N ALA A 158 19.65 -71.03 8.75
CA ALA A 158 19.09 -69.74 8.34
C ALA A 158 19.57 -68.60 9.26
N VAL A 159 19.56 -68.80 10.57
CA VAL A 159 20.06 -67.81 11.56
C VAL A 159 21.57 -67.59 11.38
N GLY A 160 22.35 -68.66 11.21
CA GLY A 160 23.78 -68.58 10.97
C GLY A 160 24.12 -67.86 9.65
N ALA A 161 23.33 -68.10 8.59
CA ALA A 161 23.47 -67.43 7.31
C ALA A 161 23.17 -65.92 7.42
N TRP A 162 22.11 -65.54 8.16
CA TRP A 162 21.82 -64.14 8.47
C TRP A 162 22.95 -63.46 9.23
N PHE A 163 23.45 -64.12 10.28
CA PHE A 163 24.54 -63.60 11.10
C PHE A 163 25.83 -63.44 10.27
N GLY A 164 26.20 -64.47 9.51
CA GLY A 164 27.36 -64.42 8.62
C GLY A 164 27.25 -63.32 7.57
N TYR A 165 26.07 -63.15 6.97
CA TYR A 165 25.83 -62.09 5.99
C TYR A 165 25.91 -60.69 6.61
N ALA A 166 25.31 -60.48 7.77
CA ALA A 166 25.34 -59.18 8.47
C ALA A 166 26.75 -58.80 8.95
N GLN A 167 27.57 -59.79 9.34
CA GLN A 167 28.97 -59.55 9.72
C GLN A 167 29.87 -59.27 8.51
N ALA A 168 29.68 -60.01 7.41
CA ALA A 168 30.47 -59.81 6.21
C ALA A 168 30.10 -58.52 5.45
N PHE A 169 28.83 -58.12 5.48
CA PHE A 169 28.30 -56.99 4.71
C PHE A 169 27.31 -56.12 5.52
N PRO A 170 27.76 -55.47 6.61
CA PRO A 170 26.87 -54.76 7.54
C PRO A 170 26.07 -53.63 6.85
N GLU A 171 26.74 -52.80 6.04
CA GLU A 171 26.08 -51.67 5.38
C GLU A 171 25.09 -52.10 4.29
N ARG A 172 25.42 -53.15 3.52
CA ARG A 172 24.54 -53.69 2.47
C ARG A 172 23.32 -54.40 3.06
N CYS A 173 23.50 -55.10 4.18
CA CYS A 173 22.40 -55.73 4.91
C CYS A 173 21.44 -54.66 5.44
N ALA A 174 21.95 -53.63 6.09
CA ALA A 174 21.15 -52.52 6.61
C ALA A 174 20.42 -51.75 5.48
N ASN A 175 21.09 -51.46 4.37
CA ASN A 175 20.51 -50.78 3.21
C ASN A 175 19.38 -51.61 2.56
N ALA A 176 19.59 -52.90 2.30
CA ALA A 176 18.56 -53.77 1.73
C ALA A 176 17.34 -53.90 2.65
N LEU A 177 17.54 -54.07 3.96
CA LEU A 177 16.44 -54.06 4.93
C LEU A 177 15.67 -52.73 4.92
N ALA A 178 16.38 -51.59 4.85
CA ALA A 178 15.75 -50.28 4.75
C ALA A 178 14.92 -50.11 3.46
N ARG A 179 15.39 -50.65 2.34
CA ARG A 179 14.68 -50.66 1.05
C ARG A 179 13.42 -51.53 1.09
N PHE A 180 13.45 -52.68 1.75
CA PHE A 180 12.24 -53.51 1.91
C PHE A 180 11.25 -52.94 2.93
N ALA A 181 11.73 -52.25 3.97
CA ALA A 181 10.86 -51.56 4.92
C ALA A 181 10.16 -50.34 4.29
N ARG A 182 10.82 -49.68 3.33
CA ARG A 182 10.30 -48.51 2.60
C ARG A 182 10.47 -48.69 1.09
N PRO A 183 9.65 -49.54 0.44
CA PRO A 183 9.85 -49.97 -0.95
C PRO A 183 9.74 -48.83 -1.98
N LEU A 184 9.02 -47.76 -1.66
CA LEU A 184 8.84 -46.58 -2.52
C LEU A 184 9.76 -45.40 -2.16
N ALA A 185 10.55 -45.50 -1.09
CA ALA A 185 11.50 -44.45 -0.74
C ALA A 185 12.73 -44.50 -1.66
N ASP A 186 13.29 -43.33 -1.95
CA ASP A 186 14.49 -43.19 -2.78
C ASP A 186 15.76 -43.57 -1.99
N ILE A 187 15.89 -44.87 -1.72
CA ILE A 187 17.06 -45.46 -1.06
C ILE A 187 17.91 -46.15 -2.15
N PRO A 188 19.03 -45.55 -2.56
CA PRO A 188 19.84 -46.09 -3.63
C PRO A 188 20.48 -47.43 -3.24
N PRO A 189 20.70 -48.34 -4.22
CA PRO A 189 21.46 -49.55 -3.99
C PRO A 189 22.90 -49.20 -3.60
N LEU A 190 23.45 -49.91 -2.62
CA LEU A 190 24.88 -49.80 -2.30
C LEU A 190 25.71 -50.74 -3.19
N GLY A 191 26.47 -50.13 -4.10
CA GLY A 191 27.54 -50.77 -4.85
C GLY A 191 28.86 -50.83 -4.07
N ALA A 192 29.99 -50.69 -4.76
CA ALA A 192 31.32 -50.65 -4.16
C ALA A 192 31.62 -49.33 -3.42
N TRP A 193 30.79 -48.30 -3.61
CA TRP A 193 31.02 -46.94 -3.11
C TRP A 193 29.84 -46.41 -2.29
N ALA A 194 30.13 -45.74 -1.18
CA ALA A 194 29.16 -44.91 -0.48
C ALA A 194 29.34 -43.45 -0.90
N ILE A 195 28.26 -42.81 -1.33
CA ILE A 195 28.24 -41.41 -1.77
C ILE A 195 27.46 -40.61 -0.74
N THR A 196 28.09 -39.58 -0.16
CA THR A 196 27.41 -38.61 0.70
C THR A 196 27.48 -37.23 0.07
N THR A 197 26.34 -36.54 0.04
CA THR A 197 26.21 -35.19 -0.52
C THR A 197 25.96 -34.18 0.59
N GLU A 198 26.47 -32.96 0.42
CA GLU A 198 26.08 -31.78 1.17
C GLU A 198 25.53 -30.77 0.14
N PRO A 199 24.24 -30.39 0.22
CA PRO A 199 23.24 -30.84 1.21
C PRO A 199 22.87 -32.34 1.07
N ALA A 200 22.47 -32.95 2.18
CA ALA A 200 22.17 -34.39 2.28
C ALA A 200 20.76 -34.78 1.82
N GLY A 201 19.87 -33.80 1.64
CA GLY A 201 18.49 -33.94 1.18
C GLY A 201 18.00 -32.62 0.63
N ASP A 202 16.72 -32.56 0.23
CA ASP A 202 16.11 -31.44 -0.48
C ASP A 202 16.49 -30.08 0.10
N SER A 203 16.82 -29.15 -0.80
CA SER A 203 17.35 -27.84 -0.47
C SER A 203 16.54 -26.75 -1.17
N ALA A 204 16.49 -25.57 -0.56
CA ALA A 204 15.87 -24.39 -1.14
C ALA A 204 16.92 -23.28 -1.23
N VAL A 205 17.01 -22.65 -2.40
CA VAL A 205 17.92 -21.53 -2.65
C VAL A 205 17.13 -20.32 -3.15
N ALA A 206 17.58 -19.11 -2.80
CA ALA A 206 16.95 -17.90 -3.32
C ALA A 206 17.19 -17.80 -4.84
N GLU A 207 16.21 -17.28 -5.58
CA GLU A 207 16.35 -17.05 -7.01
C GLU A 207 17.58 -16.18 -7.31
N GLY A 208 18.41 -16.64 -8.25
CA GLY A 208 19.67 -16.01 -8.63
C GLY A 208 20.86 -16.30 -7.71
N SER A 209 20.65 -16.94 -6.55
CA SER A 209 21.75 -17.34 -5.67
C SER A 209 22.50 -18.57 -6.20
N ALA A 210 23.74 -18.75 -5.75
CA ALA A 210 24.56 -19.89 -6.12
C ALA A 210 24.18 -21.13 -5.30
N PHE A 211 24.05 -22.28 -5.96
CA PHE A 211 23.92 -23.57 -5.30
C PHE A 211 25.26 -24.32 -5.37
N THR A 212 25.75 -24.79 -4.23
CA THR A 212 27.00 -25.57 -4.14
C THR A 212 26.69 -26.99 -3.70
N LEU A 213 27.13 -27.96 -4.50
CA LEU A 213 27.08 -29.38 -4.20
C LEU A 213 28.47 -29.85 -3.78
N MET A 214 28.56 -30.44 -2.60
CA MET A 214 29.78 -31.12 -2.15
C MET A 214 29.52 -32.62 -2.04
N VAL A 215 30.44 -33.42 -2.54
CA VAL A 215 30.32 -34.88 -2.64
C VAL A 215 31.54 -35.53 -2.01
N ARG A 216 31.29 -36.47 -1.11
CA ARG A 216 32.30 -37.40 -0.58
C ARG A 216 32.00 -38.81 -1.06
N VAL A 217 33.04 -39.49 -1.51
CA VAL A 217 32.97 -40.89 -1.97
C VAL A 217 33.87 -41.72 -1.06
N ARG A 218 33.29 -42.75 -0.43
CA ARG A 218 33.99 -43.68 0.47
C ARG A 218 33.92 -45.10 -0.10
N ALA A 219 35.05 -45.81 -0.12
CA ALA A 219 35.10 -47.21 -0.52
C ALA A 219 34.40 -48.10 0.52
N LEU A 220 33.54 -49.02 0.07
CA LEU A 220 32.93 -50.07 0.91
C LEU A 220 33.60 -51.44 0.73
N ARG A 221 34.53 -51.54 -0.22
CA ARG A 221 35.38 -52.69 -0.50
C ARG A 221 36.74 -52.17 -0.92
N ASP A 222 37.80 -52.93 -0.65
CA ASP A 222 39.14 -52.64 -1.17
C ASP A 222 39.09 -52.49 -2.69
N GLY A 223 39.50 -51.32 -3.16
CA GLY A 223 39.45 -50.96 -4.57
C GLY A 223 39.87 -49.50 -4.77
N VAL A 224 40.37 -49.20 -5.96
CA VAL A 224 40.58 -47.82 -6.40
C VAL A 224 39.23 -47.27 -6.85
N PRO A 225 38.82 -46.05 -6.46
CA PRO A 225 37.63 -45.42 -6.98
C PRO A 225 37.62 -45.50 -8.52
N PRO A 226 36.50 -45.89 -9.15
CA PRO A 226 36.31 -45.60 -10.56
C PRO A 226 36.42 -44.08 -10.74
N ALA A 227 36.57 -43.64 -11.99
CA ALA A 227 36.72 -42.25 -12.39
C ALA A 227 35.88 -41.24 -11.58
N ALA A 228 36.26 -39.96 -11.65
CA ALA A 228 35.57 -38.85 -10.99
C ALA A 228 34.03 -39.03 -10.96
N PRO A 229 33.37 -38.84 -9.79
CA PRO A 229 31.93 -38.95 -9.70
C PRO A 229 31.27 -38.02 -10.72
N LEU A 230 30.14 -38.46 -11.26
CA LEU A 230 29.35 -37.72 -12.24
C LEU A 230 28.08 -37.21 -11.59
N ALA A 231 27.88 -35.90 -11.57
CA ALA A 231 26.60 -35.31 -11.21
C ALA A 231 25.75 -35.12 -12.47
N ILE A 232 24.54 -35.69 -12.48
CA ILE A 232 23.53 -35.48 -13.51
C ILE A 232 22.45 -34.61 -12.89
N TRP A 233 22.06 -33.53 -13.57
CA TRP A 233 21.00 -32.63 -13.12
C TRP A 233 19.97 -32.40 -14.22
N ARG A 234 18.74 -32.08 -13.83
CA ARG A 234 17.61 -31.83 -14.72
C ARG A 234 16.75 -30.69 -14.19
N GLU A 235 16.69 -29.62 -14.95
CA GLU A 235 15.85 -28.46 -14.66
C GLU A 235 14.36 -28.83 -14.74
N GLY A 236 13.55 -28.30 -13.83
CA GLY A 236 12.10 -28.51 -13.77
C GLY A 236 11.66 -29.92 -13.36
N ALA A 237 12.60 -30.81 -13.03
CA ALA A 237 12.29 -32.15 -12.56
C ALA A 237 12.32 -32.23 -11.02
N ASP A 238 11.47 -33.09 -10.46
CA ASP A 238 11.46 -33.37 -9.03
C ASP A 238 12.42 -34.50 -8.63
N VAL A 239 12.70 -35.43 -9.56
CA VAL A 239 13.55 -36.62 -9.31
C VAL A 239 14.40 -36.94 -10.54
N VAL A 240 15.66 -37.30 -10.31
CA VAL A 240 16.53 -37.96 -11.30
C VAL A 240 16.56 -39.46 -11.03
N ALA A 241 16.21 -40.28 -12.03
CA ALA A 241 16.10 -41.73 -11.89
C ALA A 241 17.46 -42.43 -11.67
N VAL A 242 17.43 -43.66 -11.15
CA VAL A 242 18.64 -44.47 -10.85
C VAL A 242 19.37 -44.89 -12.12
N ASP A 243 18.63 -45.06 -13.22
CA ASP A 243 19.08 -45.50 -14.54
C ASP A 243 19.37 -44.35 -15.51
N ALA A 244 19.38 -43.10 -15.02
CA ALA A 244 19.65 -41.92 -15.84
C ALA A 244 20.95 -42.03 -16.66
N LEU A 245 21.98 -42.72 -16.15
CA LEU A 245 23.22 -42.99 -16.90
C LEU A 245 23.03 -43.78 -18.21
N ALA A 246 22.02 -44.65 -18.27
CA ALA A 246 21.76 -45.53 -19.42
C ALA A 246 20.83 -44.88 -20.46
N GLU A 247 20.03 -43.89 -20.06
CA GLU A 247 19.11 -43.18 -20.94
C GLU A 247 19.80 -41.99 -21.61
N SER A 248 20.10 -42.12 -22.90
CA SER A 248 20.55 -41.00 -23.75
C SER A 248 19.50 -39.89 -23.75
N GLY A 249 19.78 -38.78 -23.05
CA GLY A 249 18.88 -37.60 -22.94
C GLY A 249 18.33 -37.34 -21.54
N SER A 250 18.76 -38.08 -20.52
CA SER A 250 18.21 -38.02 -19.15
C SER A 250 18.69 -36.85 -18.27
N GLY A 251 19.46 -35.91 -18.79
CA GLY A 251 19.91 -34.74 -18.03
C GLY A 251 21.26 -34.21 -18.48
N GLU A 252 21.58 -33.02 -18.00
CA GLU A 252 22.86 -32.40 -18.26
C GLU A 252 23.90 -32.88 -17.25
N LYS A 253 25.19 -32.81 -17.62
CA LYS A 253 26.29 -33.18 -16.74
C LYS A 253 26.77 -31.95 -15.99
N LEU A 254 26.76 -32.02 -14.67
CA LEU A 254 27.34 -30.99 -13.82
C LEU A 254 28.80 -31.36 -13.53
N ALA A 255 29.73 -30.50 -13.95
CA ALA A 255 31.16 -30.73 -13.81
C ALA A 255 31.58 -30.67 -12.33
N LEU A 256 32.19 -31.75 -11.85
CA LEU A 256 32.72 -31.84 -10.49
C LEU A 256 34.24 -31.61 -10.51
N SER A 257 34.69 -30.70 -9.65
CA SER A 257 36.11 -30.41 -9.42
C SER A 257 36.56 -30.96 -8.08
N ARG A 258 37.84 -31.32 -7.93
CA ARG A 258 38.35 -31.86 -6.66
C ARG A 258 38.97 -30.74 -5.84
N ASP A 259 38.50 -30.59 -4.60
CA ASP A 259 39.03 -29.65 -3.62
C ASP A 259 40.26 -30.24 -2.87
N SER A 260 41.01 -29.36 -2.21
CA SER A 260 42.15 -29.62 -1.34
C SER A 260 41.90 -30.68 -0.27
N ASP A 261 40.69 -30.75 0.29
CA ASP A 261 40.26 -31.76 1.25
C ASP A 261 39.89 -33.12 0.60
N GLY A 262 40.11 -33.27 -0.70
CA GLY A 262 39.78 -34.48 -1.45
C GLY A 262 38.29 -34.67 -1.75
N ARG A 263 37.45 -33.67 -1.42
CA ARG A 263 36.02 -33.61 -1.75
C ARG A 263 35.80 -33.22 -3.20
N TRP A 264 34.67 -33.61 -3.78
CA TRP A 264 34.25 -33.16 -5.09
C TRP A 264 33.23 -32.04 -4.96
N ILE A 265 33.43 -30.93 -5.66
CA ILE A 265 32.60 -29.72 -5.57
C ILE A 265 32.10 -29.35 -6.95
N ALA A 266 30.81 -29.04 -7.04
CA ALA A 266 30.19 -28.38 -8.19
C ALA A 266 29.39 -27.17 -7.71
N ALA A 267 29.35 -26.12 -8.52
CA ALA A 267 28.57 -24.93 -8.23
C ALA A 267 27.70 -24.55 -9.45
N VAL A 268 26.44 -24.24 -9.19
CA VAL A 268 25.55 -23.59 -10.14
C VAL A 268 25.46 -22.13 -9.71
N PRO A 269 26.10 -21.18 -10.42
CA PRO A 269 26.35 -19.83 -9.90
C PRO A 269 25.09 -18.96 -9.76
N ALA A 270 24.05 -19.21 -10.56
CA ALA A 270 22.82 -18.44 -10.53
C ALA A 270 21.62 -19.34 -10.82
N VAL A 271 20.96 -19.83 -9.77
CA VAL A 271 19.81 -20.73 -9.90
C VAL A 271 18.53 -19.94 -10.13
N ARG A 272 17.91 -20.07 -11.30
CA ARG A 272 16.64 -19.36 -11.63
C ARG A 272 15.41 -20.27 -11.60
N ARG A 273 15.58 -21.56 -11.86
CA ARG A 273 14.51 -22.55 -11.85
C ARG A 273 14.90 -23.71 -10.96
N GLY A 274 13.90 -24.33 -10.33
CA GLY A 274 14.11 -25.54 -9.54
C GLY A 274 14.62 -26.68 -10.42
N PHE A 275 15.40 -27.57 -9.84
CA PHE A 275 15.98 -28.71 -10.54
C PHE A 275 16.17 -29.90 -9.60
N ALA A 276 16.27 -31.10 -10.15
CA ALA A 276 16.71 -32.28 -9.43
C ALA A 276 18.12 -32.68 -9.89
N LEU A 277 18.93 -33.20 -8.97
CA LEU A 277 20.24 -33.73 -9.29
C LEU A 277 20.49 -35.07 -8.61
N ARG A 278 21.36 -35.89 -9.21
CA ARG A 278 21.85 -37.12 -8.61
C ARG A 278 23.31 -37.34 -8.97
N VAL A 279 24.06 -37.86 -8.02
CA VAL A 279 25.49 -38.16 -8.19
C VAL A 279 25.69 -39.65 -8.38
N PHE A 280 26.52 -40.02 -9.34
CA PHE A 280 26.84 -41.38 -9.69
C PHE A 280 28.34 -41.62 -9.56
N CYS A 281 28.72 -42.79 -9.04
CA CYS A 281 30.10 -43.23 -8.95
C CYS A 281 30.18 -44.75 -9.09
N GLY A 282 30.69 -45.22 -10.23
CA GLY A 282 30.75 -46.66 -10.54
C GLY A 282 29.36 -47.30 -10.57
N ASP A 283 29.15 -48.27 -9.69
CA ASP A 283 27.91 -49.03 -9.50
C ASP A 283 26.99 -48.46 -8.40
N SER A 284 27.32 -47.29 -7.85
CA SER A 284 26.56 -46.61 -6.80
C SER A 284 26.01 -45.26 -7.26
N CYS A 285 24.91 -44.83 -6.64
CA CYS A 285 24.37 -43.48 -6.78
C CYS A 285 23.95 -42.88 -5.43
N SER A 286 23.89 -41.56 -5.35
CA SER A 286 23.27 -40.85 -4.24
C SER A 286 21.74 -40.95 -4.33
N PRO A 287 21.00 -40.59 -3.25
CA PRO A 287 19.62 -40.17 -3.39
C PRO A 287 19.49 -39.01 -4.39
N SER A 288 18.30 -38.86 -4.99
CA SER A 288 17.97 -37.68 -5.78
C SER A 288 17.79 -36.51 -4.82
N LEU A 289 18.41 -35.39 -5.15
CA LEU A 289 18.32 -34.15 -4.41
C LEU A 289 17.46 -33.17 -5.22
N ARG A 290 16.36 -32.68 -4.63
CA ARG A 290 15.58 -31.60 -5.20
C ARG A 290 16.08 -30.25 -4.69
N VAL A 291 16.38 -29.34 -5.62
CA VAL A 291 16.72 -27.95 -5.33
C VAL A 291 15.54 -27.09 -5.74
N ALA A 292 14.80 -26.59 -4.76
CA ALA A 292 13.71 -25.65 -4.96
C ALA A 292 14.25 -24.22 -5.04
N VAL A 293 13.60 -23.38 -5.85
CA VAL A 293 13.93 -21.95 -5.95
C VAL A 293 12.88 -21.14 -5.21
N MET A 294 13.34 -20.36 -4.24
CA MET A 294 12.52 -19.37 -3.55
C MET A 294 12.54 -18.07 -4.37
N PRO A 295 11.41 -17.67 -4.97
CA PRO A 295 11.37 -16.46 -5.79
C PRO A 295 11.70 -15.23 -4.95
N LEU A 296 12.42 -14.28 -5.53
CA LEU A 296 12.65 -13.00 -4.88
C LEU A 296 11.35 -12.19 -4.80
N PRO A 297 11.13 -11.41 -3.73
CA PRO A 297 9.97 -10.55 -3.62
C PRO A 297 9.94 -9.55 -4.78
N ARG A 298 8.77 -9.40 -5.39
CA ARG A 298 8.51 -8.44 -6.46
C ARG A 298 7.19 -7.73 -6.22
N LEU A 299 7.11 -6.50 -6.71
CA LEU A 299 5.87 -5.73 -6.74
C LEU A 299 4.90 -6.38 -7.75
N ALA A 300 3.79 -6.93 -7.25
CA ALA A 300 2.77 -7.56 -8.08
C ALA A 300 1.75 -6.54 -8.58
N SER A 301 1.26 -5.66 -7.69
CA SER A 301 0.34 -4.58 -8.03
C SER A 301 0.57 -3.37 -7.13
N SER A 302 0.23 -2.17 -7.63
CA SER A 302 0.35 -0.94 -6.84
C SER A 302 -0.55 0.17 -7.35
N SER A 303 -0.98 1.06 -6.45
CA SER A 303 -1.78 2.24 -6.77
C SER A 303 -1.52 3.36 -5.79
N PHE A 304 -1.63 4.60 -6.27
CA PHE A 304 -1.68 5.77 -5.41
C PHE A 304 -3.10 6.32 -5.35
N LEU A 305 -3.47 6.87 -4.19
CA LEU A 305 -4.59 7.78 -4.03
C LEU A 305 -4.02 9.14 -3.64
N VAL A 306 -4.16 10.11 -4.53
CA VAL A 306 -3.63 11.46 -4.36
C VAL A 306 -4.75 12.37 -3.88
N THR A 307 -4.56 12.97 -2.71
CA THR A 307 -5.42 14.05 -2.20
C THR A 307 -4.67 15.36 -2.38
N PRO A 308 -5.11 16.24 -3.31
CA PRO A 308 -4.48 17.54 -3.52
C PRO A 308 -4.51 18.41 -2.26
N PRO A 309 -3.72 19.51 -2.21
CA PRO A 309 -3.74 20.42 -1.08
C PRO A 309 -5.16 20.98 -0.85
N ALA A 310 -5.52 21.20 0.42
CA ALA A 310 -6.86 21.65 0.80
C ALA A 310 -7.30 22.93 0.09
N TYR A 311 -6.34 23.80 -0.26
CA TYR A 311 -6.62 25.07 -0.93
C TYR A 311 -7.21 24.90 -2.35
N THR A 312 -6.97 23.76 -3.01
CA THR A 312 -7.45 23.50 -4.37
C THR A 312 -8.94 23.13 -4.43
N GLY A 313 -9.50 22.66 -3.30
CA GLY A 313 -10.87 22.15 -3.24
C GLY A 313 -11.14 20.89 -4.09
N LEU A 314 -10.10 20.27 -4.65
CA LEU A 314 -10.24 19.10 -5.53
C LEU A 314 -10.42 17.80 -4.72
N PRO A 315 -11.24 16.85 -5.21
CA PRO A 315 -11.38 15.54 -4.58
C PRO A 315 -10.12 14.69 -4.74
N ALA A 316 -9.98 13.65 -3.91
CA ALA A 316 -8.91 12.68 -4.07
C ALA A 316 -9.06 11.88 -5.38
N THR A 317 -7.97 11.69 -6.10
CA THR A 317 -7.94 11.01 -7.41
C THR A 317 -6.97 9.82 -7.41
N PRO A 318 -7.35 8.69 -8.02
CA PRO A 318 -6.45 7.55 -8.16
C PRO A 318 -5.36 7.85 -9.20
N ALA A 319 -4.14 7.44 -8.91
CA ALA A 319 -3.01 7.51 -9.83
C ALA A 319 -2.30 6.15 -9.90
N ALA A 320 -1.63 5.90 -11.02
CA ALA A 320 -0.86 4.68 -11.21
C ALA A 320 0.25 4.59 -10.15
N GLY A 321 0.33 3.45 -9.48
CA GLY A 321 1.37 3.20 -8.48
C GLY A 321 2.74 2.93 -9.13
N PRO A 322 3.77 2.66 -8.31
CA PRO A 322 5.11 2.34 -8.80
C PRO A 322 5.08 1.14 -9.77
N PRO A 323 5.81 1.17 -10.91
CA PRO A 323 6.91 2.08 -11.25
C PRO A 323 6.51 3.39 -11.96
N ALA A 324 5.23 3.76 -11.99
CA ALA A 324 4.79 4.96 -12.71
C ALA A 324 5.35 6.26 -12.09
N THR A 325 5.66 7.25 -12.92
CA THR A 325 6.00 8.59 -12.43
C THR A 325 4.80 9.19 -11.71
N LEU A 326 5.03 9.75 -10.52
CA LEU A 326 4.01 10.43 -9.74
C LEU A 326 4.16 11.95 -9.91
N SER A 327 3.15 12.59 -10.47
CA SER A 327 3.09 14.06 -10.65
C SER A 327 1.99 14.63 -9.76
N VAL A 328 2.34 15.53 -8.83
CA VAL A 328 1.39 16.12 -7.87
C VAL A 328 1.79 17.54 -7.49
N LEU A 329 0.82 18.34 -7.02
CA LEU A 329 1.10 19.65 -6.42
C LEU A 329 1.86 19.49 -5.08
N PRO A 330 2.79 20.39 -4.74
CA PRO A 330 3.39 20.46 -3.41
C PRO A 330 2.31 20.57 -2.32
N GLY A 331 2.48 19.84 -1.23
CA GLY A 331 1.51 19.73 -0.14
C GLY A 331 0.43 18.66 -0.37
N SER A 332 0.40 17.99 -1.53
CA SER A 332 -0.51 16.86 -1.77
C SER A 332 -0.20 15.72 -0.81
N THR A 333 -1.24 15.06 -0.32
CA THR A 333 -1.11 13.84 0.48
C THR A 333 -1.33 12.61 -0.41
N VAL A 334 -0.39 11.69 -0.41
CA VAL A 334 -0.38 10.50 -1.26
C VAL A 334 -0.47 9.26 -0.39
N ALA A 335 -1.50 8.45 -0.60
CA ALA A 335 -1.65 7.14 -0.01
C ALA A 335 -1.23 6.06 -1.02
N LEU A 336 -0.24 5.25 -0.66
CA LEU A 336 0.23 4.09 -1.39
C LEU A 336 -0.56 2.84 -0.96
N SER A 337 -0.97 2.03 -1.93
CA SER A 337 -1.36 0.64 -1.72
C SER A 337 -0.54 -0.27 -2.63
N ALA A 338 0.11 -1.30 -2.09
CA ALA A 338 0.99 -2.19 -2.85
C ALA A 338 0.83 -3.67 -2.44
N GLU A 339 0.99 -4.57 -3.39
CA GLU A 339 0.99 -6.02 -3.17
C GLU A 339 2.35 -6.59 -3.57
N ILE A 340 2.99 -7.33 -2.66
CA ILE A 340 4.32 -7.93 -2.86
C ILE A 340 4.20 -9.45 -2.86
N VAL A 341 4.79 -10.10 -3.86
CA VAL A 341 4.76 -11.56 -4.01
C VAL A 341 6.18 -12.11 -4.22
N PRO A 342 6.64 -13.10 -3.43
CA PRO A 342 6.01 -13.62 -2.21
C PRO A 342 5.93 -12.56 -1.09
N ALA A 343 5.11 -12.83 -0.08
CA ALA A 343 4.92 -11.94 1.06
C ALA A 343 6.25 -11.65 1.78
N VAL A 344 6.44 -10.39 2.19
CA VAL A 344 7.61 -9.90 2.90
C VAL A 344 7.26 -9.57 4.35
N GLU A 345 8.25 -9.51 5.23
CA GLU A 345 8.06 -9.13 6.64
C GLU A 345 7.92 -7.62 6.83
N GLU A 346 8.56 -6.84 5.97
CA GLU A 346 8.52 -5.38 5.99
C GLU A 346 8.52 -4.78 4.58
N LEU A 347 7.85 -3.64 4.43
CA LEU A 347 7.92 -2.81 3.25
C LEU A 347 8.18 -1.36 3.67
N THR A 348 9.15 -0.73 3.02
CA THR A 348 9.51 0.67 3.24
C THR A 348 9.35 1.45 1.95
N TRP A 349 8.71 2.60 2.07
CA TRP A 349 8.53 3.58 1.00
C TRP A 349 9.43 4.78 1.29
N GLN A 350 10.40 5.03 0.42
CA GLN A 350 11.21 6.23 0.47
C GLN A 350 10.63 7.28 -0.47
N LEU A 351 10.29 8.45 0.06
CA LEU A 351 9.68 9.56 -0.69
C LEU A 351 10.31 10.89 -0.23
N GLY A 352 10.91 11.64 -1.16
CA GLY A 352 11.49 12.96 -0.83
C GLY A 352 12.57 12.91 0.27
N GLY A 353 13.33 11.81 0.34
CA GLY A 353 14.33 11.58 1.40
C GLY A 353 13.78 11.10 2.75
N GLN A 354 12.46 10.98 2.90
CA GLN A 354 11.84 10.39 4.09
C GLN A 354 11.63 8.89 3.88
N ARG A 355 11.99 8.08 4.88
CA ARG A 355 11.71 6.64 4.91
C ARG A 355 10.44 6.38 5.72
N ILE A 356 9.44 5.80 5.08
CA ILE A 356 8.12 5.52 5.64
C ILE A 356 7.94 4.01 5.69
N VAL A 357 7.61 3.47 6.85
CA VAL A 357 7.28 2.04 7.00
C VAL A 357 5.82 1.86 6.61
N ALA A 358 5.55 1.00 5.64
CA ALA A 358 4.18 0.67 5.26
C ALA A 358 3.58 -0.29 6.30
N ALA A 359 2.29 -0.14 6.58
CA ALA A 359 1.53 -1.07 7.40
C ALA A 359 0.92 -2.16 6.52
N ALA A 360 0.91 -3.39 7.00
CA ALA A 360 0.17 -4.47 6.35
C ALA A 360 -1.33 -4.31 6.63
N ASP A 361 -2.14 -4.33 5.57
CA ASP A 361 -3.60 -4.20 5.58
C ASP A 361 -4.20 -5.18 4.54
N ASP A 362 -4.93 -6.19 5.02
CA ASP A 362 -5.65 -7.21 4.22
C ASP A 362 -4.86 -7.76 3.01
N GLY A 363 -3.63 -8.23 3.24
CA GLY A 363 -2.77 -8.80 2.20
C GLY A 363 -2.09 -7.77 1.27
N ARG A 364 -2.29 -6.48 1.54
CA ARG A 364 -1.59 -5.37 0.88
C ARG A 364 -0.81 -4.54 1.90
N TRP A 365 0.06 -3.68 1.40
CA TRP A 365 0.83 -2.72 2.17
C TRP A 365 0.29 -1.32 1.91
N ALA A 366 -0.01 -0.59 2.98
CA ALA A 366 -0.53 0.76 2.95
C ALA A 366 0.46 1.74 3.61
N ALA A 367 0.68 2.88 2.98
CA ALA A 367 1.49 3.97 3.54
C ALA A 367 0.93 5.31 3.10
N GLN A 368 1.16 6.37 3.87
CA GLN A 368 0.71 7.72 3.52
C GLN A 368 1.82 8.73 3.79
N ALA A 369 1.94 9.71 2.89
CA ALA A 369 2.98 10.74 2.95
C ALA A 369 2.48 12.06 2.37
N THR A 370 3.00 13.18 2.87
CA THR A 370 2.80 14.49 2.25
C THR A 370 3.99 14.84 1.37
N VAL A 371 3.73 15.17 0.11
CA VAL A 371 4.76 15.46 -0.89
C VAL A 371 5.12 16.94 -0.83
N THR A 372 6.36 17.25 -0.43
CA THR A 372 6.86 18.65 -0.37
C THR A 372 8.03 18.90 -1.32
N THR A 373 8.77 17.85 -1.66
CA THR A 373 9.96 17.91 -2.53
C THR A 373 9.83 16.88 -3.65
N GLY A 374 10.27 17.23 -4.85
CA GLY A 374 10.39 16.30 -5.97
C GLY A 374 11.63 15.41 -5.86
N GLY A 375 11.79 14.45 -6.78
CA GLY A 375 12.99 13.62 -6.85
C GLY A 375 12.69 12.18 -7.25
N THR A 376 13.32 11.23 -6.57
CA THR A 376 13.06 9.80 -6.73
C THR A 376 12.34 9.24 -5.52
N TYR A 377 11.51 8.23 -5.75
CA TYR A 377 10.90 7.45 -4.69
C TYR A 377 11.18 5.95 -4.92
N GLU A 378 11.22 5.18 -3.84
CA GLU A 378 11.60 3.76 -3.85
C GLU A 378 10.70 2.92 -2.95
N LEU A 379 10.39 1.69 -3.38
CA LEU A 379 9.88 0.67 -2.46
C LEU A 379 10.95 -0.39 -2.23
N ALA A 380 11.22 -0.70 -0.98
CA ALA A 380 12.24 -1.68 -0.58
C ALA A 380 11.76 -2.55 0.57
N SER A 381 12.22 -3.80 0.59
CA SER A 381 12.07 -4.72 1.72
C SER A 381 13.47 -5.08 2.23
N GLY A 382 13.80 -4.70 3.47
CA GLY A 382 15.17 -4.75 3.95
C GLY A 382 16.13 -3.94 3.08
N GLU A 383 17.16 -4.62 2.56
CA GLU A 383 18.16 -4.08 1.62
C GLU A 383 17.76 -4.24 0.14
N VAL A 384 16.69 -4.97 -0.15
CA VAL A 384 16.26 -5.26 -1.52
C VAL A 384 15.33 -4.16 -2.03
N VAL A 385 15.81 -3.39 -3.02
CA VAL A 385 14.99 -2.42 -3.74
C VAL A 385 14.09 -3.15 -4.74
N LEU A 386 12.78 -3.05 -4.55
CA LEU A 386 11.77 -3.69 -5.41
C LEU A 386 11.45 -2.83 -6.63
N VAL A 387 11.41 -1.50 -6.45
CA VAL A 387 11.10 -0.54 -7.50
C VAL A 387 11.69 0.83 -7.20
N ARG A 388 12.08 1.56 -8.24
CA ARG A 388 12.53 2.96 -8.18
C ARG A 388 11.86 3.74 -9.31
N ALA A 389 11.30 4.91 -9.00
CA ALA A 389 10.62 5.77 -9.98
C ALA A 389 10.71 7.26 -9.61
N ALA A 390 10.24 8.12 -10.52
CA ALA A 390 10.36 9.57 -10.38
C ALA A 390 9.11 10.20 -9.74
N LEU A 391 9.33 11.26 -8.97
CA LEU A 391 8.35 12.15 -8.37
C LEU A 391 8.54 13.55 -8.95
N ALA A 392 7.55 14.04 -9.69
CA ALA A 392 7.53 15.38 -10.25
C ALA A 392 6.56 16.27 -9.45
N LEU A 393 7.00 17.50 -9.16
CA LEU A 393 6.12 18.52 -8.58
C LEU A 393 5.50 19.34 -9.72
N GLU A 394 4.18 19.41 -9.71
CA GLU A 394 3.44 20.34 -10.56
C GLU A 394 3.53 21.75 -9.97
N GLN A 395 3.55 22.76 -10.83
CA GLN A 395 3.57 24.16 -10.40
C GLN A 395 2.17 24.74 -10.44
N ASP A 396 1.78 25.34 -9.31
CA ASP A 396 0.61 26.20 -9.23
C ASP A 396 0.87 27.52 -9.96
N LYS A 397 -0.12 28.04 -10.68
CA LYS A 397 0.03 29.27 -11.45
C LYS A 397 -0.42 30.45 -10.59
N PRO A 398 0.36 31.54 -10.54
CA PRO A 398 -0.12 32.73 -9.85
C PRO A 398 -1.36 33.30 -10.54
N PRO A 399 -2.25 33.98 -9.80
CA PRO A 399 -3.42 34.64 -10.36
C PRO A 399 -3.07 35.58 -11.52
N ARG A 400 -4.00 35.73 -12.46
CA ARG A 400 -3.93 36.75 -13.52
C ARG A 400 -4.80 37.92 -13.16
N VAL A 401 -4.25 39.13 -13.25
CA VAL A 401 -4.97 40.37 -12.93
C VAL A 401 -4.87 41.36 -14.07
N GLU A 402 -6.01 41.83 -14.54
CA GLU A 402 -6.12 42.90 -15.53
C GLU A 402 -6.75 44.14 -14.89
N LEU A 403 -6.12 45.29 -15.12
CA LEU A 403 -6.61 46.60 -14.68
C LEU A 403 -6.95 47.44 -15.91
N SER A 404 -8.15 48.01 -15.93
CA SER A 404 -8.69 48.81 -17.03
C SER A 404 -9.42 50.05 -16.51
N GLY A 405 -9.69 51.02 -17.39
CA GLY A 405 -10.35 52.30 -17.07
C GLY A 405 -9.41 53.49 -16.82
N LEU A 406 -8.12 53.24 -16.53
CA LEU A 406 -7.11 54.30 -16.38
C LEU A 406 -6.31 54.56 -17.67
N GLY A 407 -6.09 53.55 -18.52
CA GLY A 407 -5.08 53.62 -19.59
C GLY A 407 -3.65 53.62 -19.02
N ASP A 408 -2.64 53.56 -19.89
CA ASP A 408 -1.23 53.45 -19.45
C ASP A 408 -0.74 54.72 -18.73
N ASN A 409 -1.23 55.89 -19.16
CA ASN A 409 -0.89 57.19 -18.58
C ASN A 409 -2.10 58.15 -18.65
N ARG A 410 -2.72 58.41 -17.50
CA ARG A 410 -3.90 59.28 -17.35
C ARG A 410 -3.49 60.62 -16.75
N LEU A 411 -3.83 61.72 -17.42
CA LEU A 411 -3.82 63.04 -16.79
C LEU A 411 -5.19 63.30 -16.16
N ALA A 412 -5.22 63.64 -14.88
CA ALA A 412 -6.43 63.86 -14.09
C ALA A 412 -6.35 65.15 -13.27
N LEU A 413 -7.52 65.70 -12.91
CA LEU A 413 -7.63 66.88 -12.05
C LEU A 413 -7.61 66.47 -10.57
N PRO A 414 -7.13 67.35 -9.66
CA PRO A 414 -7.30 67.15 -8.22
C PRO A 414 -8.79 66.98 -7.87
N GLY A 415 -9.12 65.98 -7.06
CA GLY A 415 -10.50 65.65 -6.66
C GLY A 415 -11.31 64.86 -7.70
N GLU A 416 -10.78 64.59 -8.90
CA GLU A 416 -11.47 63.78 -9.92
C GLU A 416 -11.71 62.34 -9.41
N GLN A 417 -12.83 61.74 -9.82
CA GLN A 417 -13.12 60.33 -9.56
C GLN A 417 -12.84 59.50 -10.81
N LEU A 418 -11.88 58.57 -10.72
CA LEU A 418 -11.52 57.69 -11.82
C LEU A 418 -12.19 56.33 -11.64
N ALA A 419 -13.01 55.93 -12.62
CA ALA A 419 -13.61 54.60 -12.63
C ALA A 419 -12.56 53.55 -13.05
N VAL A 420 -12.16 52.70 -12.11
CA VAL A 420 -11.22 51.60 -12.35
C VAL A 420 -12.00 50.29 -12.35
N THR A 421 -11.77 49.47 -13.36
CA THR A 421 -12.33 48.11 -13.43
C THR A 421 -11.19 47.11 -13.44
N PHE A 422 -11.35 46.02 -12.73
CA PHE A 422 -10.37 44.95 -12.70
C PHE A 422 -11.03 43.59 -12.86
N MET A 423 -10.27 42.68 -13.45
CA MET A 423 -10.63 41.28 -13.62
C MET A 423 -9.48 40.43 -13.08
N ALA A 424 -9.76 39.60 -12.09
CA ALA A 424 -8.83 38.62 -11.55
C ALA A 424 -9.30 37.21 -11.89
N GLN A 425 -8.36 36.33 -12.24
CA GLN A 425 -8.64 34.93 -12.56
C GLN A 425 -7.56 34.02 -11.99
N ASP A 426 -7.96 32.88 -11.47
CA ASP A 426 -7.09 31.84 -10.92
C ASP A 426 -7.59 30.45 -11.33
N ASP A 427 -6.72 29.45 -11.37
CA ASP A 427 -7.09 28.07 -11.74
C ASP A 427 -7.73 27.29 -10.59
N PHE A 428 -7.40 27.61 -9.34
CA PHE A 428 -8.04 27.00 -8.17
C PHE A 428 -9.02 27.96 -7.50
N GLY A 429 -8.62 29.21 -7.29
CA GLY A 429 -9.51 30.30 -6.92
C GLY A 429 -8.85 31.39 -6.08
N LEU A 430 -9.51 32.54 -6.06
CA LEU A 430 -9.00 33.78 -5.49
C LEU A 430 -9.33 33.89 -4.00
N ARG A 431 -8.34 34.32 -3.21
CA ARG A 431 -8.48 34.69 -1.80
C ARG A 431 -8.78 36.16 -1.61
N ASP A 432 -7.94 37.00 -2.19
CA ASP A 432 -8.02 38.45 -2.06
C ASP A 432 -7.51 39.20 -3.29
N LEU A 433 -7.98 40.42 -3.46
CA LEU A 433 -7.52 41.37 -4.45
C LEU A 433 -7.35 42.73 -3.79
N ALA A 434 -6.22 43.38 -4.00
CA ALA A 434 -5.91 44.70 -3.46
C ALA A 434 -5.54 45.68 -4.56
N LEU A 435 -6.15 46.86 -4.54
CA LEU A 435 -5.74 48.01 -5.33
C LEU A 435 -4.76 48.85 -4.52
N SER A 436 -3.53 48.96 -4.99
CA SER A 436 -2.47 49.73 -4.34
C SER A 436 -2.05 50.92 -5.18
N VAL A 437 -1.74 52.03 -4.52
CA VAL A 437 -1.24 53.26 -5.13
C VAL A 437 0.07 53.64 -4.47
N ARG A 438 1.02 54.13 -5.26
CA ARG A 438 2.29 54.67 -4.75
C ARG A 438 2.69 55.91 -5.54
N ASP A 439 3.41 56.83 -4.90
CA ASP A 439 4.03 57.95 -5.62
C ASP A 439 5.17 57.41 -6.51
N SER A 440 5.17 57.81 -7.79
CA SER A 440 6.21 57.47 -8.75
C SER A 440 7.59 58.00 -8.37
N ALA A 441 7.66 59.07 -7.56
CA ALA A 441 8.89 59.67 -7.08
C ALA A 441 9.54 58.91 -5.89
N GLY A 442 8.89 57.86 -5.37
CA GLY A 442 9.48 56.98 -4.35
C GLY A 442 8.80 56.97 -2.98
N GLY A 443 7.47 57.03 -2.91
CA GLY A 443 6.70 56.95 -1.67
C GLY A 443 6.32 55.51 -1.25
N GLU A 444 5.91 55.34 0.02
CA GLU A 444 5.31 54.10 0.50
C GLU A 444 3.98 53.82 -0.23
N ALA A 445 3.77 52.57 -0.64
CA ALA A 445 2.52 52.18 -1.27
C ALA A 445 1.41 52.05 -0.22
N TRP A 446 0.23 52.56 -0.52
CA TRP A 446 -0.96 52.35 0.33
C TRP A 446 -2.04 51.60 -0.44
N THR A 447 -2.83 50.83 0.30
CA THR A 447 -3.96 50.09 -0.26
C THR A 447 -5.19 51.00 -0.31
N ALA A 448 -5.69 51.27 -1.52
CA ALA A 448 -6.92 52.04 -1.73
C ALA A 448 -8.16 51.21 -1.40
N LYS A 449 -8.18 49.92 -1.78
CA LYS A 449 -9.28 49.01 -1.51
C LYS A 449 -8.83 47.55 -1.56
N THR A 450 -9.43 46.71 -0.71
CA THR A 450 -9.28 45.25 -0.74
C THR A 450 -10.64 44.58 -0.89
N TRP A 451 -10.67 43.54 -1.72
CA TRP A 451 -11.76 42.58 -1.84
C TRP A 451 -11.27 41.23 -1.33
N SER A 452 -12.12 40.50 -0.61
CA SER A 452 -11.79 39.18 -0.05
C SER A 452 -12.97 38.24 -0.28
N TRP A 453 -12.66 36.99 -0.60
CA TRP A 453 -13.65 35.96 -0.91
C TRP A 453 -13.62 34.83 0.12
N ILE A 454 -14.77 34.17 0.28
CA ILE A 454 -14.91 33.01 1.16
C ILE A 454 -14.33 31.79 0.42
N GLY A 455 -13.49 31.02 1.10
CA GLY A 455 -12.82 29.84 0.57
C GLY A 455 -12.03 29.11 1.67
N PRO A 456 -11.12 28.18 1.31
CA PRO A 456 -10.76 27.77 -0.06
C PRO A 456 -11.84 26.93 -0.78
N PRO A 457 -11.84 26.86 -2.12
CA PRO A 457 -10.85 27.45 -3.02
C PRO A 457 -11.13 28.91 -3.43
N GLY A 458 -12.25 29.49 -3.00
CA GLY A 458 -12.61 30.88 -3.34
C GLY A 458 -13.40 30.97 -4.65
N VAL A 459 -13.32 32.12 -5.33
CA VAL A 459 -13.94 32.32 -6.65
C VAL A 459 -12.88 32.23 -7.75
N PRO A 460 -13.11 31.47 -8.84
CA PRO A 460 -12.12 31.30 -9.90
C PRO A 460 -11.92 32.56 -10.76
N THR A 461 -12.99 33.35 -10.92
CA THR A 461 -12.94 34.64 -11.63
C THR A 461 -13.71 35.67 -10.85
N ALA A 462 -13.13 36.86 -10.69
CA ALA A 462 -13.79 38.01 -10.08
C ALA A 462 -13.62 39.26 -10.92
N THR A 463 -14.72 39.96 -11.17
CA THR A 463 -14.74 41.29 -11.79
C THR A 463 -15.31 42.27 -10.79
N SER A 464 -14.65 43.41 -10.59
CA SER A 464 -15.28 44.50 -9.84
C SER A 464 -14.80 45.86 -10.32
N SER A 465 -15.55 46.89 -9.94
CA SER A 465 -15.28 48.28 -10.25
C SER A 465 -15.13 49.11 -8.98
N TYR A 466 -14.29 50.13 -9.05
CA TYR A 466 -14.00 51.03 -7.94
C TYR A 466 -13.81 52.46 -8.46
N ALA A 467 -14.50 53.42 -7.84
CA ALA A 467 -14.29 54.84 -8.10
C ALA A 467 -13.13 55.34 -7.23
N LEU A 468 -11.94 55.46 -7.82
CA LEU A 468 -10.77 56.00 -7.16
C LEU A 468 -10.88 57.52 -7.07
N VAL A 469 -11.12 58.04 -5.87
CA VAL A 469 -11.16 59.48 -5.60
C VAL A 469 -9.74 60.01 -5.46
N LEU A 470 -9.36 60.98 -6.30
CA LEU A 470 -8.05 61.63 -6.26
C LEU A 470 -8.03 62.73 -5.19
N ASP A 471 -8.19 62.33 -3.94
CA ASP A 471 -8.18 63.22 -2.77
C ASP A 471 -6.91 64.09 -2.72
N PRO A 472 -7.01 65.43 -2.78
CA PRO A 472 -5.86 66.33 -2.74
C PRO A 472 -4.95 66.18 -1.52
N GLU A 473 -5.40 65.59 -0.41
CA GLU A 473 -4.55 65.29 0.75
C GLU A 473 -3.52 64.18 0.44
N ARG A 474 -3.88 63.24 -0.43
CA ARG A 474 -3.03 62.09 -0.81
C ARG A 474 -2.44 62.21 -2.22
N PHE A 475 -3.16 62.87 -3.13
CA PHE A 475 -2.82 63.07 -4.53
C PHE A 475 -2.46 64.53 -4.79
N GLN A 476 -1.17 64.85 -4.66
CA GLN A 476 -0.66 66.20 -4.76
C GLN A 476 -0.65 66.69 -6.23
N PRO A 477 -1.08 67.94 -6.50
CA PRO A 477 -0.99 68.53 -7.83
C PRO A 477 0.44 68.53 -8.39
N GLY A 478 0.60 68.14 -9.65
CA GLY A 478 1.91 68.03 -10.32
C GLY A 478 2.64 66.71 -10.10
N HIS A 479 2.16 65.83 -9.20
CA HIS A 479 2.77 64.52 -8.96
C HIS A 479 2.18 63.43 -9.86
N ALA A 480 2.90 62.32 -9.97
CA ALA A 480 2.47 61.14 -10.70
C ALA A 480 2.43 59.91 -9.78
N TYR A 481 1.37 59.13 -9.87
CA TYR A 481 1.10 57.98 -9.03
C TYR A 481 0.99 56.72 -9.86
N VAL A 482 1.57 55.62 -9.38
CA VAL A 482 1.48 54.30 -9.99
C VAL A 482 0.39 53.51 -9.28
N VAL A 483 -0.59 53.05 -10.05
CA VAL A 483 -1.72 52.25 -9.58
C VAL A 483 -1.53 50.81 -10.07
N THR A 484 -1.60 49.85 -9.15
CA THR A 484 -1.48 48.41 -9.44
C THR A 484 -2.54 47.63 -8.69
N ALA A 485 -3.12 46.62 -9.35
CA ALA A 485 -3.96 45.64 -8.69
C ALA A 485 -3.16 44.34 -8.48
N ALA A 486 -3.24 43.77 -7.28
CA ALA A 486 -2.59 42.50 -6.95
C ALA A 486 -3.61 41.51 -6.38
N ALA A 487 -3.67 40.30 -6.94
CA ALA A 487 -4.52 39.23 -6.46
C ALA A 487 -3.69 38.10 -5.86
N ARG A 488 -4.22 37.48 -4.82
CA ARG A 488 -3.66 36.29 -4.18
C ARG A 488 -4.70 35.19 -4.22
N ASP A 489 -4.23 34.00 -4.52
CA ASP A 489 -4.94 32.75 -4.34
C ASP A 489 -4.71 32.22 -2.91
N TRP A 490 -5.05 30.95 -2.69
CA TRP A 490 -4.90 30.28 -1.41
C TRP A 490 -3.61 29.45 -1.27
N SER A 491 -2.77 29.41 -2.30
CA SER A 491 -1.41 28.86 -2.18
C SER A 491 -0.47 29.83 -1.44
N ASP A 492 0.71 29.33 -1.06
CA ASP A 492 1.82 30.15 -0.55
C ASP A 492 2.65 30.80 -1.68
N GLY A 493 2.12 30.79 -2.91
CA GLY A 493 2.77 31.29 -4.12
C GLY A 493 2.83 32.82 -4.23
N PRO A 494 3.49 33.33 -5.29
CA PRO A 494 3.55 34.76 -5.56
C PRO A 494 2.18 35.31 -5.97
N ALA A 495 1.89 36.54 -5.56
CA ALA A 495 0.68 37.24 -5.99
C ALA A 495 0.72 37.54 -7.51
N GLY A 496 -0.43 37.45 -8.15
CA GLY A 496 -0.66 37.98 -9.50
C GLY A 496 -0.74 39.49 -9.49
N VAL A 497 0.04 40.20 -10.29
CA VAL A 497 0.05 41.67 -10.34
C VAL A 497 -0.32 42.17 -11.72
N SER A 498 -1.20 43.17 -11.78
CA SER A 498 -1.61 43.81 -13.02
C SER A 498 -0.47 44.62 -13.65
N ARG A 499 -0.63 44.97 -14.93
CA ARG A 499 0.19 46.04 -15.50
C ARG A 499 -0.02 47.34 -14.71
N PRO A 500 1.04 48.12 -14.44
CA PRO A 500 0.91 49.38 -13.74
C PRO A 500 0.25 50.44 -14.64
N ALA A 501 -0.68 51.21 -14.08
CA ALA A 501 -1.23 52.40 -14.72
C ALA A 501 -0.69 53.65 -14.02
N VAL A 502 -0.29 54.67 -14.79
CA VAL A 502 0.21 55.93 -14.23
C VAL A 502 -0.89 56.98 -14.26
N VAL A 503 -1.15 57.62 -13.12
CA VAL A 503 -2.07 58.74 -12.99
C VAL A 503 -1.27 60.00 -12.62
N ARG A 504 -1.26 61.00 -13.50
CA ARG A 504 -0.62 62.30 -13.30
C ARG A 504 -1.67 63.32 -12.88
N ILE A 505 -1.42 64.01 -11.79
CA ILE A 505 -2.30 65.07 -11.30
C ILE A 505 -1.86 66.38 -11.95
N ARG A 506 -2.76 67.07 -12.67
CA ARG A 506 -2.44 68.33 -13.35
C ARG A 506 -1.98 69.40 -12.34
N ALA A 507 -0.93 70.15 -12.69
CA ALA A 507 -0.44 71.24 -11.86
C ALA A 507 -1.38 72.46 -11.91
N ILE A 508 -1.45 73.20 -10.81
CA ILE A 508 -2.31 74.41 -10.70
C ILE A 508 -1.94 75.45 -11.76
N ALA A 509 -0.65 75.57 -12.11
CA ALA A 509 -0.17 76.50 -13.14
C ALA A 509 -0.68 76.17 -14.56
N ASP A 510 -0.86 74.88 -14.88
CA ASP A 510 -1.31 74.43 -16.21
C ASP A 510 -2.83 74.53 -16.37
N ILE A 511 -3.58 74.53 -15.26
CA ILE A 511 -5.04 74.78 -15.25
C ILE A 511 -5.31 76.24 -15.66
N ALA A 512 -4.45 77.18 -15.25
CA ALA A 512 -4.58 78.59 -15.58
C ALA A 512 -4.25 78.94 -17.05
N ALA A 513 -3.49 78.10 -17.76
CA ALA A 513 -3.02 78.37 -19.12
C ALA A 513 -4.05 78.07 -20.24
N VAL A 514 -5.14 77.35 -19.94
CA VAL A 514 -6.22 77.06 -20.92
C VAL A 514 -7.15 78.28 -21.13
N ALA A 515 -7.00 79.34 -20.32
CA ALA A 515 -7.88 80.51 -20.28
C ALA A 515 -7.62 81.62 -21.34
N GLU A 516 -6.75 81.39 -22.35
CA GLU A 516 -6.47 82.43 -23.38
C GLU A 516 -7.60 82.62 -24.42
N ALA A 517 -8.56 81.70 -24.53
CA ALA A 517 -9.70 81.87 -25.42
C ALA A 517 -10.85 82.73 -24.82
N ASP A 518 -10.92 82.84 -23.48
CA ASP A 518 -12.04 83.49 -22.75
C ASP A 518 -11.64 84.74 -21.96
N ALA A 519 -10.41 85.25 -22.15
CA ALA A 519 -9.86 86.40 -21.43
C ALA A 519 -10.80 87.63 -21.31
N PRO A 520 -11.50 88.09 -22.38
CA PRO A 520 -12.41 89.23 -22.25
C PRO A 520 -13.71 88.89 -21.47
N ALA A 521 -14.19 87.65 -21.55
CA ALA A 521 -15.40 87.21 -20.84
C ALA A 521 -15.14 87.08 -19.32
N ILE A 522 -14.00 86.51 -18.96
CA ILE A 522 -13.56 86.39 -17.56
C ILE A 522 -13.28 87.78 -16.95
N ALA A 523 -12.67 88.70 -17.70
CA ALA A 523 -12.45 90.06 -17.24
C ALA A 523 -13.77 90.79 -16.95
N ALA A 524 -14.76 90.65 -17.83
CA ALA A 524 -16.09 91.24 -17.63
C ALA A 524 -16.82 90.63 -16.43
N LEU A 525 -16.69 89.32 -16.17
CA LEU A 525 -17.26 88.66 -14.99
C LEU A 525 -16.62 89.14 -13.69
N LYS A 526 -15.28 89.29 -13.67
CA LYS A 526 -14.56 89.85 -12.50
C LYS A 526 -15.02 91.27 -12.18
N GLU A 527 -15.25 92.10 -13.19
CA GLU A 527 -15.81 93.44 -13.01
C GLU A 527 -17.24 93.36 -12.44
N ALA A 528 -18.09 92.46 -12.94
CA ALA A 528 -19.44 92.26 -12.41
C ALA A 528 -19.44 91.85 -10.93
N ILE A 529 -18.54 90.93 -10.54
CA ILE A 529 -18.35 90.52 -9.13
C ILE A 529 -17.92 91.71 -8.27
N ALA A 530 -16.93 92.48 -8.71
CA ALA A 530 -16.43 93.64 -7.97
C ALA A 530 -17.55 94.67 -7.73
N ARG A 531 -18.32 95.01 -8.77
CA ARG A 531 -19.45 95.97 -8.67
C ARG A 531 -20.58 95.45 -7.80
N GLN A 532 -20.92 94.17 -7.90
CA GLN A 532 -21.94 93.55 -7.06
C GLN A 532 -21.49 93.50 -5.59
N GLY A 533 -20.20 93.26 -5.34
CA GLY A 533 -19.60 93.33 -4.01
C GLY A 533 -19.67 94.74 -3.40
N GLU A 534 -19.37 95.78 -4.18
CA GLU A 534 -19.56 97.18 -3.75
C GLU A 534 -21.01 97.48 -3.36
N ALA A 535 -21.98 97.04 -4.18
CA ALA A 535 -23.40 97.25 -3.92
C ALA A 535 -23.86 96.51 -2.65
N ALA A 536 -23.45 95.26 -2.46
CA ALA A 536 -23.74 94.47 -1.27
C ALA A 536 -23.13 95.08 0.00
N GLY A 537 -21.89 95.58 -0.08
CA GLY A 537 -21.22 96.26 1.03
C GLY A 537 -21.94 97.55 1.48
N LEU A 538 -22.48 98.32 0.53
CA LEU A 538 -23.31 99.49 0.87
C LEU A 538 -24.63 99.10 1.54
N SER A 539 -25.26 98.00 1.12
CA SER A 539 -26.46 97.46 1.78
C SER A 539 -26.17 96.90 3.17
N ASP A 540 -25.00 96.29 3.37
CA ASP A 540 -24.53 95.85 4.69
C ASP A 540 -24.37 97.04 5.65
N ASN A 541 -23.76 98.12 5.17
CA ASN A 541 -23.61 99.36 5.93
C ASN A 541 -24.97 99.99 6.27
N LEU A 542 -25.90 100.05 5.30
CA LEU A 542 -27.26 100.54 5.55
C LEU A 542 -27.99 99.66 6.57
N ALA A 543 -27.86 98.33 6.49
CA ALA A 543 -28.48 97.42 7.46
C ALA A 543 -27.95 97.65 8.88
N ALA A 544 -26.64 97.87 9.03
CA ALA A 544 -26.02 98.13 10.33
C ALA A 544 -26.42 99.50 10.92
N GLN A 545 -26.63 100.52 10.09
CA GLN A 545 -26.93 101.89 10.50
C GLN A 545 -28.40 102.29 10.27
N LEU A 546 -29.30 101.32 10.07
CA LEU A 546 -30.65 101.59 9.60
C LEU A 546 -31.45 102.48 10.55
N VAL A 547 -31.32 102.27 11.86
CA VAL A 547 -32.01 103.06 12.89
C VAL A 547 -31.57 104.52 12.83
N GLU A 548 -30.27 104.76 12.66
CA GLU A 548 -29.70 106.10 12.54
C GLU A 548 -30.07 106.77 11.21
N ALA A 549 -30.08 106.02 10.11
CA ALA A 549 -30.48 106.51 8.79
C ALA A 549 -31.97 106.93 8.76
N LEU A 550 -32.85 106.19 9.46
CA LEU A 550 -34.26 106.54 9.63
C LEU A 550 -34.45 107.77 10.52
N ALA A 551 -33.77 107.82 11.67
CA ALA A 551 -33.87 108.95 12.61
C ALA A 551 -33.42 110.28 11.96
N ASN A 552 -32.41 110.22 11.08
CA ASN A 552 -31.86 111.40 10.40
C ASN A 552 -32.46 111.66 9.01
N GLN A 553 -33.51 110.93 8.59
CA GLN A 553 -34.14 111.04 7.26
C GLN A 553 -33.17 110.85 6.08
N ARG A 554 -32.09 110.07 6.25
CA ARG A 554 -31.03 109.82 5.25
C ARG A 554 -31.24 108.56 4.42
N LEU A 555 -32.35 107.84 4.62
CA LEU A 555 -32.64 106.57 3.93
C LEU A 555 -32.61 106.72 2.39
N ALA A 556 -33.13 107.83 1.86
CA ALA A 556 -33.11 108.10 0.42
C ALA A 556 -31.68 108.19 -0.14
N ASN A 557 -30.77 108.86 0.57
CA ASN A 557 -29.37 109.02 0.14
C ASN A 557 -28.64 107.67 0.10
N HIS A 558 -28.84 106.82 1.10
CA HIS A 558 -28.25 105.46 1.09
C HIS A 558 -28.84 104.59 -0.01
N ARG A 559 -30.16 104.66 -0.22
CA ARG A 559 -30.85 103.95 -1.31
C ARG A 559 -30.30 104.35 -2.67
N ASP A 560 -30.11 105.64 -2.92
CA ASP A 560 -29.59 106.14 -4.20
C ASP A 560 -28.14 105.70 -4.43
N ALA A 561 -27.31 105.70 -3.38
CA ALA A 561 -25.94 105.19 -3.45
C ALA A 561 -25.88 103.69 -3.77
N ILE A 562 -26.73 102.87 -3.12
CA ILE A 562 -26.82 101.42 -3.39
C ILE A 562 -27.36 101.18 -4.81
N ALA A 563 -28.42 101.89 -5.21
CA ALA A 563 -29.02 101.75 -6.53
C ALA A 563 -28.03 102.09 -7.66
N ALA A 564 -27.23 103.14 -7.49
CA ALA A 564 -26.18 103.51 -8.45
C ALA A 564 -25.15 102.37 -8.61
N LYS A 565 -24.71 101.73 -7.52
CA LYS A 565 -23.80 100.58 -7.59
C LYS A 565 -24.47 99.33 -8.16
N GLN A 566 -25.74 99.09 -7.86
CA GLN A 566 -26.50 97.97 -8.40
C GLN A 566 -26.69 98.07 -9.92
N GLU A 567 -26.92 99.26 -10.46
CA GLU A 567 -27.01 99.47 -11.92
C GLU A 567 -25.65 99.26 -12.62
N LEU A 568 -24.54 99.68 -11.99
CA LEU A 568 -23.20 99.36 -12.50
C LEU A 568 -22.92 97.86 -12.51
N ALA A 569 -23.34 97.14 -11.46
CA ALA A 569 -23.22 95.69 -11.38
C ALA A 569 -24.05 94.99 -12.47
N LYS A 570 -25.27 95.47 -12.72
CA LYS A 570 -26.16 94.98 -13.77
C LYS A 570 -25.57 95.20 -15.17
N ALA A 571 -25.00 96.38 -15.42
CA ALA A 571 -24.34 96.69 -16.70
C ALA A 571 -23.11 95.81 -16.94
N ALA A 572 -22.26 95.64 -15.90
CA ALA A 572 -21.09 94.76 -15.97
C ALA A 572 -21.49 93.28 -16.17
N GLY A 573 -22.54 92.82 -15.49
CA GLY A 573 -23.09 91.47 -15.67
C GLY A 573 -23.65 91.24 -17.08
N GLY A 574 -24.32 92.25 -17.67
CA GLY A 574 -24.78 92.19 -19.06
C GLY A 574 -23.62 92.10 -20.05
N ALA A 575 -22.55 92.86 -19.83
CA ALA A 575 -21.34 92.78 -20.64
C ALA A 575 -20.66 91.40 -20.53
N ALA A 576 -20.62 90.81 -19.32
CA ALA A 576 -20.11 89.46 -19.09
C ALA A 576 -20.95 88.42 -19.85
N ARG A 577 -22.28 88.48 -19.74
CA ARG A 577 -23.20 87.60 -20.46
C ARG A 577 -22.94 87.64 -21.96
N ASP A 578 -22.87 88.83 -22.55
CA ASP A 578 -22.69 89.01 -23.99
C ASP A 578 -21.31 88.51 -24.44
N ALA A 579 -20.29 88.64 -23.60
CA ALA A 579 -18.95 88.11 -23.85
C ALA A 579 -18.94 86.57 -23.83
N PHE A 580 -19.58 85.93 -22.83
CA PHE A 580 -19.72 84.46 -22.78
C PHE A 580 -20.58 83.91 -23.92
N ALA A 581 -21.65 84.62 -24.33
CA ALA A 581 -22.45 84.24 -25.48
C ALA A 581 -21.64 84.27 -26.79
N LYS A 582 -20.75 85.27 -26.96
CA LYS A 582 -19.83 85.36 -28.11
C LYS A 582 -18.72 84.30 -28.07
N ALA A 583 -18.31 83.89 -26.87
CA ALA A 583 -17.36 82.80 -26.66
C ALA A 583 -17.99 81.39 -26.81
N ALA A 584 -19.27 81.32 -27.20
CA ALA A 584 -20.05 80.07 -27.35
C ALA A 584 -20.26 79.26 -26.05
N ASP A 585 -20.08 79.88 -24.87
CA ASP A 585 -20.44 79.30 -23.57
C ASP A 585 -21.91 79.63 -23.23
N ALA A 586 -22.81 78.92 -23.91
CA ALA A 586 -24.25 79.09 -23.73
C ALA A 586 -24.74 78.81 -22.29
N PRO A 587 -24.22 77.81 -21.56
CA PRO A 587 -24.58 77.59 -20.15
C PRO A 587 -24.29 78.80 -19.26
N THR A 588 -23.06 79.32 -19.29
CA THR A 588 -22.68 80.47 -18.43
C THR A 588 -23.43 81.73 -18.83
N ALA A 589 -23.60 81.98 -20.13
CA ALA A 589 -24.40 83.09 -20.62
C ALA A 589 -25.87 82.99 -20.17
N HIS A 590 -26.47 81.79 -20.12
CA HIS A 590 -27.85 81.61 -19.66
C HIS A 590 -28.00 81.91 -18.15
N VAL A 591 -27.05 81.44 -17.32
CA VAL A 591 -27.06 81.73 -15.89
C VAL A 591 -26.89 83.24 -15.64
N LEU A 592 -25.96 83.89 -16.35
CA LEU A 592 -25.77 85.34 -16.25
C LEU A 592 -27.02 86.12 -16.70
N ALA A 593 -27.74 85.67 -17.73
CA ALA A 593 -29.01 86.29 -18.13
C ALA A 593 -30.04 86.21 -17.00
N SER A 594 -30.19 85.06 -16.36
CA SER A 594 -31.11 84.87 -15.23
C SER A 594 -30.76 85.79 -14.04
N LEU A 595 -29.48 85.92 -13.71
CA LEU A 595 -29.02 86.78 -12.62
C LEU A 595 -29.22 88.27 -12.93
N VAL A 596 -28.88 88.71 -14.15
CA VAL A 596 -28.88 90.14 -14.54
C VAL A 596 -30.29 90.65 -14.85
N GLU A 597 -31.07 89.89 -15.61
CA GLU A 597 -32.41 90.29 -16.05
C GLU A 597 -33.50 89.92 -15.04
N GLY A 598 -33.28 88.87 -14.25
CA GLY A 598 -34.14 88.46 -13.16
C GLY A 598 -33.76 89.11 -11.84
N GLU A 599 -32.76 88.55 -11.17
CA GLU A 599 -32.52 88.82 -9.75
C GLU A 599 -32.00 90.24 -9.48
N MET A 600 -31.06 90.76 -10.27
CA MET A 600 -30.58 92.14 -10.15
C MET A 600 -31.67 93.16 -10.48
N ALA A 601 -32.58 92.85 -11.40
CA ALA A 601 -33.70 93.72 -11.73
C ALA A 601 -34.75 93.78 -10.60
N VAL A 602 -34.95 92.68 -9.87
CA VAL A 602 -35.79 92.67 -8.66
C VAL A 602 -35.16 93.51 -7.56
N VAL A 603 -33.84 93.39 -7.33
CA VAL A 603 -33.12 94.22 -6.36
C VAL A 603 -33.26 95.71 -6.68
N ALA A 604 -33.11 96.11 -7.95
CA ALA A 604 -33.28 97.51 -8.38
C ALA A 604 -34.71 98.01 -8.11
N ARG A 605 -35.73 97.18 -8.34
CA ARG A 605 -37.13 97.50 -8.05
C ARG A 605 -37.40 97.65 -6.56
N ASP A 606 -36.85 96.75 -5.74
CA ASP A 606 -37.03 96.76 -4.29
C ASP A 606 -36.33 97.96 -3.65
N LEU A 607 -35.12 98.31 -4.12
CA LEU A 607 -34.44 99.57 -3.81
C LEU A 607 -35.31 100.77 -4.23
N GLY A 608 -35.96 100.66 -5.39
CA GLY A 608 -36.94 101.60 -5.91
C GLY A 608 -38.02 101.98 -4.89
N ALA A 609 -38.58 100.96 -4.23
CA ALA A 609 -39.72 101.05 -3.32
C ALA A 609 -39.36 101.34 -1.86
N LEU A 610 -38.08 101.29 -1.47
CA LEU A 610 -37.62 101.53 -0.09
C LEU A 610 -38.16 102.83 0.55
N PRO A 611 -38.17 103.99 -0.13
CA PRO A 611 -38.64 105.25 0.47
C PRO A 611 -40.15 105.27 0.78
N ALA A 612 -40.94 104.41 0.14
CA ALA A 612 -42.39 104.33 0.34
C ALA A 612 -42.79 103.38 1.48
N ARG A 613 -41.83 102.68 2.10
CA ARG A 613 -42.09 101.74 3.20
C ARG A 613 -42.12 102.47 4.55
N THR A 614 -43.00 102.02 5.44
CA THR A 614 -43.08 102.58 6.80
C THR A 614 -41.85 102.21 7.64
N ALA A 615 -41.61 102.93 8.74
CA ALA A 615 -40.48 102.66 9.64
C ALA A 615 -40.47 101.21 10.19
N GLU A 616 -41.65 100.59 10.34
CA GLU A 616 -41.81 99.19 10.74
C GLU A 616 -41.45 98.20 9.61
N GLN A 617 -41.64 98.58 8.35
CA GLN A 617 -41.41 97.73 7.17
C GLN A 617 -39.99 97.85 6.60
N ALA A 618 -39.28 98.95 6.89
CA ALA A 618 -37.95 99.22 6.37
C ALA A 618 -36.89 98.17 6.77
N PRO A 619 -36.84 97.64 8.01
CA PRO A 619 -35.85 96.63 8.40
C PRO A 619 -35.94 95.33 7.58
N GLY A 620 -37.14 94.79 7.41
CA GLY A 620 -37.37 93.59 6.60
C GLY A 620 -37.03 93.81 5.12
N ALA A 621 -37.32 95.01 4.59
CA ALA A 621 -37.01 95.38 3.22
C ALA A 621 -35.50 95.42 2.94
N VAL A 622 -34.75 96.09 3.82
CA VAL A 622 -33.29 96.22 3.71
C VAL A 622 -32.62 94.86 3.86
N ALA A 623 -33.09 94.02 4.80
CA ALA A 623 -32.58 92.66 4.94
C ALA A 623 -32.80 91.82 3.67
N THR A 624 -34.00 91.88 3.07
CA THR A 624 -34.31 91.14 1.85
C THR A 624 -33.42 91.55 0.67
N ILE A 625 -33.21 92.85 0.49
CA ILE A 625 -32.34 93.41 -0.55
C ILE A 625 -30.89 92.96 -0.35
N ARG A 626 -30.38 93.09 0.89
CA ARG A 626 -29.01 92.71 1.25
C ARG A 626 -28.75 91.23 1.01
N ASP A 627 -29.64 90.37 1.51
CA ASP A 627 -29.47 88.92 1.44
C ASP A 627 -29.53 88.44 -0.03
N ARG A 628 -30.41 89.06 -0.84
CA ARG A 628 -30.46 88.80 -2.28
C ARG A 628 -29.21 89.28 -3.01
N GLN A 629 -28.69 90.46 -2.69
CA GLN A 629 -27.44 90.95 -3.30
C GLN A 629 -26.23 90.07 -2.96
N ARG A 630 -26.14 89.54 -1.74
CA ARG A 630 -25.10 88.58 -1.34
C ARG A 630 -25.24 87.25 -2.08
N TRP A 631 -26.46 86.75 -2.23
CA TRP A 631 -26.72 85.55 -3.01
C TRP A 631 -26.28 85.73 -4.47
N ILE A 632 -26.65 86.84 -5.11
CA ILE A 632 -26.21 87.16 -6.49
C ILE A 632 -24.69 87.21 -6.57
N HIS A 633 -24.02 87.88 -5.61
CA HIS A 633 -22.55 87.94 -5.56
C HIS A 633 -21.92 86.54 -5.48
N GLY A 634 -22.45 85.67 -4.60
CA GLY A 634 -21.98 84.29 -4.47
C GLY A 634 -22.17 83.48 -5.75
N GLN A 635 -23.31 83.64 -6.45
CA GLN A 635 -23.53 82.99 -7.74
C GLN A 635 -22.56 83.48 -8.82
N LEU A 636 -22.25 84.78 -8.87
CA LEU A 636 -21.27 85.32 -9.81
C LEU A 636 -19.84 84.79 -9.54
N VAL A 637 -19.45 84.66 -8.27
CA VAL A 637 -18.15 84.10 -7.89
C VAL A 637 -18.04 82.62 -8.28
N ALA A 638 -19.11 81.85 -8.09
CA ALA A 638 -19.14 80.43 -8.46
C ALA A 638 -18.97 80.21 -9.98
N LEU A 639 -19.30 81.19 -10.82
CA LEU A 639 -19.07 81.13 -12.26
C LEU A 639 -17.60 81.30 -12.67
N LEU A 640 -16.69 81.66 -11.75
CA LEU A 640 -15.25 81.71 -12.02
C LEU A 640 -14.54 80.35 -11.83
N GLY A 641 -15.24 79.32 -11.32
CA GLY A 641 -14.66 78.04 -10.92
C GLY A 641 -14.41 77.98 -9.42
#